data_AF-A0A448DW66-F1
#
_entry.id   AF-A0A448DW66-F1
#
_cell.length_a   1.000
_cell.length_b   1.000
_cell.length_c   1.000
_cell.angle_alpha   90.00
_cell.angle_beta   90.00
_cell.angle_gamma   90.00
#
_symmetry.space_group_name_H-M   'P 1'
#
loop_
_entity.id
_entity.type
_entity.pdbx_description
1 polymer ?
#
loop_
_entity_poly.entity_id
_entity_poly.type
_entity_poly.pdbx_seq_one_letter_code
_entity_poly.pdbx_strand_id
1 'polypeptide(L)'
;MTPIHRTECPVYLIPFLADDRSQWEQLYGPSSKGWPHRDDILRKYRSDLADDLIKVFGPICCYCESYAHRGSGAIERFRPKAGVRGEPHYAHLQADWRNLYWACPVCNRYKSKRFPQMGHSCPDSPYLETVTVERPGLIDPCSDEPDLHLKFESNGIVLPLSDRGKITIDLLDLNRRQLVQTRREQAVLMTAGKPSWHEESDHRAHAALWRQLSAELSRTSWEFPRPIVDEREDEPATYEAAAPTERIDTETKEGMDSYLTKAQYVTRLETKNFGPIDHLDLNLEAPGASSAPCYALLGENGAGKSTVLRALALALSGEAYSKALRRTSNKLLATGSYEGSVVVTLVGGDQVSMTFTRNKKIRFSNEHSRSLVVAYGATRLLATKRHKAKPGKDHAKIDNLFDPFLPITNPSEWLVSLDRKRLEEVNEVLLRLMPKDHQVKVIIAADGSLSLNVGGIEGRQLHELSDGYQCMIGMAVDIMQVLSLSGAALDSAEGIVLIDELGNHFHPAWRLQCLPALREAFPGAQIIYSTHDPLCLRGLKEGEVAVLRRDRLNHIYALENLPTVSKLRVEQLLTSEHFGLRSTVDPELEIKIQTYEELLSKPERSVEEEQSLAELVAELTDTRYLGGSRRERMALQMLDATGAVDIPAEAAANVQLFTDSTVSKLKFLMQQVTPLAGRVESGQ
;
A
#
# COMPACT_ATOMS: atom_id res chain seq x y z
N MET A 1 5.35 23.02 -8.79
CA MET A 1 5.55 23.49 -7.41
C MET A 1 5.35 24.99 -7.43
N THR A 2 4.46 25.47 -6.57
CA THR A 2 4.09 26.87 -6.46
C THR A 2 4.78 27.39 -5.21
N PRO A 3 5.37 28.60 -5.22
CA PRO A 3 5.88 29.22 -4.00
C PRO A 3 4.78 29.34 -2.95
N ILE A 4 5.08 29.03 -1.69
CA ILE A 4 4.11 29.03 -0.58
C ILE A 4 4.62 29.92 0.55
N HIS A 5 3.84 30.93 0.90
CA HIS A 5 4.12 31.78 2.05
C HIS A 5 3.53 31.15 3.32
N ARG A 6 4.41 30.84 4.28
CA ARG A 6 3.99 30.32 5.59
C ARG A 6 3.39 31.44 6.44
N THR A 7 2.27 31.13 7.11
CA THR A 7 1.72 31.99 8.16
C THR A 7 2.54 31.88 9.45
N GLU A 8 2.23 32.75 10.41
CA GLU A 8 2.82 32.70 11.75
C GLU A 8 2.68 31.30 12.39
N CYS A 9 3.66 30.93 13.20
CA CYS A 9 3.69 29.65 13.88
C CYS A 9 2.53 29.53 14.87
N PRO A 10 1.75 28.42 14.86
CA PRO A 10 0.71 28.20 15.85
C PRO A 10 1.26 28.25 17.28
N VAL A 11 0.49 28.83 18.20
CA VAL A 11 0.92 29.10 19.59
C VAL A 11 1.40 27.83 20.31
N TYR A 12 0.75 26.69 20.05
CA TYR A 12 1.11 25.41 20.66
C TYR A 12 2.42 24.81 20.12
N LEU A 13 2.97 25.32 19.01
CA LEU A 13 4.25 24.91 18.46
C LEU A 13 5.41 25.87 18.79
N ILE A 14 5.12 27.10 19.23
CA ILE A 14 6.14 28.11 19.58
C ILE A 14 7.19 27.55 20.57
N PRO A 15 6.83 26.80 21.63
CA PRO A 15 7.83 26.27 22.57
C PRO A 15 8.85 25.28 21.96
N PHE A 16 8.62 24.83 20.73
CA PHE A 16 9.52 23.90 20.02
C PHE A 16 10.42 24.59 19.00
N LEU A 17 10.19 25.86 18.72
CA LEU A 17 11.10 26.69 17.95
C LEU A 17 12.31 27.00 18.84
N ALA A 18 13.45 26.38 18.55
CA ALA A 18 14.72 26.75 19.17
C ALA A 18 15.53 27.52 18.14
N ASP A 19 15.36 28.83 18.15
CA ASP A 19 15.98 29.73 17.17
C ASP A 19 17.43 30.07 17.54
N ASP A 20 17.75 30.08 18.84
CA ASP A 20 19.09 30.31 19.35
C ASP A 20 19.68 29.07 20.04
N ARG A 21 21.01 29.06 20.15
CA ARG A 21 21.77 27.92 20.68
C ARG A 21 21.52 27.68 22.18
N SER A 22 21.20 28.72 22.94
CA SER A 22 20.90 28.59 24.38
C SER A 22 19.55 27.89 24.60
N GLN A 23 18.53 28.27 23.85
CA GLN A 23 17.22 27.61 23.85
C GLN A 23 17.34 26.19 23.34
N TRP A 24 18.14 25.98 22.30
CA TRP A 24 18.40 24.65 21.76
C TRP A 24 19.09 23.75 22.80
N GLU A 25 20.13 24.23 23.49
CA GLU A 25 20.80 23.45 24.54
C GLU A 25 19.87 23.19 25.74
N GLN A 26 18.98 24.13 26.08
CA GLN A 26 18.00 23.95 27.14
C GLN A 26 16.94 22.90 26.79
N LEU A 27 16.51 22.85 25.52
CA LEU A 27 15.47 21.94 25.02
C LEU A 27 15.99 20.59 24.54
N TYR A 28 17.22 20.55 24.01
CA TYR A 28 17.79 19.41 23.28
C TYR A 28 19.22 19.06 23.69
N GLY A 29 19.87 19.84 24.56
CA GLY A 29 21.22 19.58 25.02
C GLY A 29 21.31 18.38 25.97
N PRO A 30 22.53 17.89 26.25
CA PRO A 30 22.78 16.68 27.07
C PRO A 30 22.34 16.83 28.54
N SER A 31 22.14 18.06 29.02
CA SER A 31 21.64 18.39 30.37
C SER A 31 20.12 18.49 30.46
N SER A 32 19.39 18.34 29.35
CA SER A 32 17.92 18.38 29.34
C SER A 32 17.32 17.20 30.12
N LYS A 33 16.39 17.49 31.05
CA LYS A 33 15.67 16.46 31.81
C LYS A 33 14.69 15.74 30.89
N GLY A 34 15.18 14.69 30.24
CA GLY A 34 14.35 13.72 29.55
C GLY A 34 13.91 14.16 28.16
N TRP A 35 14.37 13.38 27.19
CA TRP A 35 13.92 13.37 25.80
C TRP A 35 12.64 12.53 25.50
N PRO A 36 11.58 12.44 26.34
CA PRO A 36 10.30 11.84 25.93
C PRO A 36 9.11 12.81 26.10
N HIS A 37 8.34 13.05 25.03
CA HIS A 37 6.91 13.45 25.02
C HIS A 37 6.46 14.16 23.73
N ARG A 38 7.33 14.36 22.72
CA ARG A 38 6.92 15.07 21.49
C ARG A 38 6.07 14.27 20.52
N ASP A 39 6.27 12.95 20.46
CA ASP A 39 5.32 12.08 19.74
C ASP A 39 3.92 12.18 20.36
N ASP A 40 3.82 12.40 21.68
CA ASP A 40 2.54 12.65 22.34
C ASP A 40 1.93 14.01 21.98
N ILE A 41 2.74 15.05 21.80
CA ILE A 41 2.26 16.39 21.42
C ILE A 41 1.79 16.40 19.97
N LEU A 42 2.57 15.85 19.04
CA LEU A 42 2.14 15.72 17.65
C LEU A 42 0.97 14.75 17.50
N ARG A 43 0.83 13.76 18.38
CA ARG A 43 -0.34 12.89 18.44
C ARG A 43 -1.55 13.62 19.03
N LYS A 44 -1.35 14.44 20.07
CA LYS A 44 -2.40 15.21 20.75
C LYS A 44 -2.98 16.30 19.86
N TYR A 45 -2.12 17.08 19.20
CA TYR A 45 -2.50 18.19 18.33
C TYR A 45 -2.54 17.80 16.84
N ARG A 46 -2.57 16.50 16.51
CA ARG A 46 -2.50 16.01 15.12
C ARG A 46 -3.58 16.62 14.23
N SER A 47 -4.79 16.73 14.76
CA SER A 47 -5.95 17.27 14.03
C SER A 47 -5.77 18.77 13.78
N ASP A 48 -5.45 19.53 14.83
CA ASP A 48 -5.25 20.98 14.75
C ASP A 48 -4.10 21.32 13.81
N LEU A 49 -3.00 20.56 13.89
CA LEU A 49 -1.84 20.71 13.02
C LEU A 49 -2.17 20.42 11.56
N ALA A 50 -2.96 19.39 11.28
CA ALA A 50 -3.41 19.11 9.92
C ALA A 50 -4.26 20.28 9.38
N ASP A 51 -5.16 20.83 10.19
CA ASP A 51 -6.01 21.96 9.79
C ASP A 51 -5.19 23.23 9.56
N ASP A 52 -4.20 23.52 10.41
CA ASP A 52 -3.31 24.66 10.25
C ASP A 52 -2.41 24.53 9.02
N LEU A 53 -1.89 23.32 8.73
CA LEU A 53 -1.13 23.08 7.51
C LEU A 53 -2.03 23.19 6.26
N ILE A 54 -3.26 22.67 6.29
CA ILE A 54 -4.20 22.81 5.17
C ILE A 54 -4.56 24.29 4.92
N LYS A 55 -4.61 25.14 5.95
CA LYS A 55 -4.81 26.59 5.74
C LYS A 55 -3.63 27.24 5.00
N VAL A 56 -2.41 26.77 5.23
CA VAL A 56 -1.20 27.32 4.59
C VAL A 56 -1.00 26.77 3.18
N PHE A 57 -1.08 25.45 3.03
CA PHE A 57 -0.75 24.74 1.79
C PHE A 57 -1.97 24.54 0.88
N GLY A 58 -3.17 24.63 1.44
CA GLY A 58 -4.42 24.27 0.78
C GLY A 58 -4.72 22.76 0.81
N PRO A 59 -5.83 22.33 0.20
CA PRO A 59 -6.16 20.92 -0.03
C PRO A 59 -5.31 20.27 -1.13
N ILE A 60 -4.08 20.72 -1.36
CA ILE A 60 -3.16 20.21 -2.38
C ILE A 60 -1.82 19.80 -1.78
N CYS A 61 -1.14 18.86 -2.41
CA CYS A 61 0.21 18.47 -2.03
C CYS A 61 1.20 19.58 -2.36
N CYS A 62 2.04 19.98 -1.40
CA CYS A 62 3.08 20.99 -1.60
C CYS A 62 4.06 20.66 -2.73
N TYR A 63 4.26 19.38 -3.06
CA TYR A 63 5.20 18.94 -4.06
C TYR A 63 4.59 18.73 -5.45
N CYS A 64 3.67 17.77 -5.59
CA CYS A 64 3.10 17.40 -6.89
C CYS A 64 1.88 18.23 -7.28
N GLU A 65 1.33 19.01 -6.35
CA GLU A 65 0.13 19.83 -6.50
C GLU A 65 -1.13 19.03 -6.86
N SER A 66 -1.14 17.71 -6.66
CA SER A 66 -2.37 16.93 -6.69
C SER A 66 -3.20 17.19 -5.43
N TYR A 67 -4.51 16.98 -5.51
CA TYR A 67 -5.38 17.09 -4.35
C TYR A 67 -4.95 16.15 -3.22
N ALA A 68 -4.86 16.71 -2.02
CA ALA A 68 -4.55 16.06 -0.77
C ALA A 68 -5.52 16.61 0.29
N HIS A 69 -6.78 16.15 0.24
CA HIS A 69 -7.80 16.57 1.19
C HIS A 69 -7.47 16.08 2.61
N ARG A 70 -8.13 16.63 3.63
CA ARG A 70 -7.92 16.27 5.04
C ARG A 70 -7.90 14.76 5.33
N GLY A 71 -8.70 13.97 4.61
CA GLY A 71 -8.77 12.52 4.77
C GLY A 71 -7.70 11.72 4.00
N SER A 72 -7.06 12.31 2.99
CA SER A 72 -6.08 11.64 2.13
C SER A 72 -4.67 12.20 2.26
N GLY A 73 -4.50 13.47 2.61
CA GLY A 73 -3.20 14.10 2.83
C GLY A 73 -2.54 13.66 4.13
N ALA A 74 -1.24 13.90 4.21
CA ALA A 74 -0.42 13.55 5.34
C ALA A 74 0.51 14.70 5.72
N ILE A 75 0.70 14.86 7.03
CA ILE A 75 1.73 15.74 7.58
C ILE A 75 3.08 15.16 7.20
N GLU A 76 3.86 15.94 6.48
CA GLU A 76 5.19 15.59 6.01
C GLU A 76 6.26 16.39 6.74
N ARG A 77 7.44 15.79 6.91
CA ARG A 77 8.62 16.46 7.44
C ARG A 77 9.64 16.63 6.34
N PHE A 78 10.06 17.87 6.08
CA PHE A 78 11.08 18.14 5.06
C PHE A 78 12.40 17.45 5.41
N ARG A 79 12.89 17.66 6.63
CA ARG A 79 14.00 16.91 7.23
C ARG A 79 13.48 15.70 8.02
N PRO A 80 13.94 14.48 7.71
CA PRO A 80 13.41 13.26 8.31
C PRO A 80 13.84 13.09 9.77
N LYS A 81 12.92 12.57 10.60
CA LYS A 81 13.16 12.27 12.04
C LYS A 81 14.36 11.35 12.26
N ALA A 82 14.49 10.32 11.44
CA ALA A 82 15.45 9.24 11.63
C ALA A 82 16.85 9.55 11.06
N GLY A 83 17.11 10.80 10.63
CA GLY A 83 18.37 11.17 9.97
C GLY A 83 18.45 10.67 8.53
N VAL A 84 19.60 10.89 7.90
CA VAL A 84 19.92 10.53 6.51
C VAL A 84 21.11 9.59 6.52
N ARG A 85 21.05 8.47 5.79
CA ARG A 85 22.20 7.55 5.57
C ARG A 85 22.93 7.09 6.84
N GLY A 86 22.21 6.93 7.96
CA GLY A 86 22.80 6.45 9.23
C GLY A 86 23.52 7.51 10.07
N GLU A 87 23.44 8.79 9.69
CA GLU A 87 23.95 9.93 10.45
C GLU A 87 22.97 10.39 11.56
N PRO A 88 23.48 11.06 12.63
CA PRO A 88 22.66 11.53 13.74
C PRO A 88 21.49 12.43 13.33
N HIS A 89 20.46 12.41 14.16
CA HIS A 89 19.08 12.66 13.76
C HIS A 89 18.64 14.13 13.79
N TYR A 90 17.81 14.56 12.83
CA TYR A 90 16.98 15.79 12.94
C TYR A 90 15.81 15.65 13.90
N ALA A 91 15.99 14.87 14.96
CA ALA A 91 14.94 14.56 15.90
C ALA A 91 14.41 15.82 16.61
N HIS A 92 15.28 16.82 16.80
CA HIS A 92 14.92 18.11 17.39
C HIS A 92 13.96 18.93 16.48
N LEU A 93 13.97 18.71 15.15
CA LEU A 93 13.10 19.39 14.18
C LEU A 93 11.74 18.70 13.95
N GLN A 94 11.43 17.63 14.68
CA GLN A 94 10.20 16.86 14.45
C GLN A 94 8.91 17.65 14.61
N ALA A 95 8.93 18.65 15.51
CA ALA A 95 7.81 19.52 15.84
C ALA A 95 8.09 20.99 15.50
N ASP A 96 9.19 21.28 14.79
CA ASP A 96 9.47 22.63 14.31
C ASP A 96 8.51 22.95 13.16
N TRP A 97 7.72 24.02 13.31
CA TRP A 97 6.74 24.46 12.32
C TRP A 97 7.36 24.55 10.92
N ARG A 98 8.58 25.07 10.81
CA ARG A 98 9.30 25.28 9.53
C ARG A 98 9.72 23.98 8.87
N ASN A 99 9.72 22.87 9.60
CA ASN A 99 10.01 21.55 9.06
C ASN A 99 8.74 20.74 8.70
N LEU A 100 7.54 21.27 8.98
CA LEU A 100 6.25 20.59 8.77
C LEU A 100 5.57 21.08 7.48
N TYR A 101 5.08 20.14 6.67
CA TYR A 101 4.48 20.36 5.36
C TYR A 101 3.20 19.53 5.18
N TRP A 102 2.37 19.92 4.21
CA TRP A 102 1.22 19.12 3.78
C TRP A 102 1.49 18.46 2.43
N ALA A 103 1.49 17.12 2.39
CA ALA A 103 1.79 16.36 1.18
C ALA A 103 0.78 15.22 0.95
N CYS A 104 0.67 14.77 -0.31
CA CYS A 104 -0.07 13.55 -0.61
C CYS A 104 0.71 12.30 -0.12
N PRO A 105 0.02 11.16 0.10
CA PRO A 105 0.66 9.94 0.58
C PRO A 105 1.80 9.45 -0.31
N VAL A 106 1.66 9.61 -1.64
CA VAL A 106 2.66 9.16 -2.61
C VAL A 106 3.96 9.95 -2.48
N CYS A 107 3.90 11.28 -2.46
CA CYS A 107 5.09 12.11 -2.31
C CYS A 107 5.74 11.94 -0.93
N ASN A 108 4.94 11.84 0.14
CA ASN A 108 5.44 11.57 1.49
C ASN A 108 6.14 10.20 1.55
N ARG A 109 5.61 9.17 0.89
CA ARG A 109 6.24 7.85 0.81
C ARG A 109 7.52 7.84 -0.02
N TYR A 110 7.51 8.49 -1.18
CA TYR A 110 8.70 8.56 -2.04
C TYR A 110 9.80 9.40 -1.39
N LYS A 111 9.46 10.46 -0.65
CA LYS A 111 10.44 11.22 0.12
C LYS A 111 10.86 10.48 1.39
N SER A 112 9.94 10.12 2.28
CA SER A 112 10.18 9.33 3.50
C SER A 112 11.45 9.79 4.24
N LYS A 113 12.44 8.90 4.42
CA LYS A 113 13.75 9.17 5.01
C LYS A 113 14.81 9.65 4.01
N ARG A 114 14.49 9.68 2.71
CA ARG A 114 15.38 10.18 1.65
C ARG A 114 15.40 11.69 1.66
N PHE A 115 16.55 12.23 2.02
CA PHE A 115 16.77 13.66 2.02
C PHE A 115 18.13 13.94 1.38
N PRO A 116 18.15 14.38 0.10
CA PRO A 116 19.40 14.61 -0.61
C PRO A 116 20.08 15.85 -0.02
N GLN A 117 21.26 15.66 0.56
CA GLN A 117 22.09 16.72 1.13
C GLN A 117 23.27 16.96 0.21
N MET A 118 23.45 18.21 -0.21
CA MET A 118 24.59 18.61 -1.05
C MET A 118 25.70 19.26 -0.21
N GLY A 119 25.37 19.79 0.98
CA GLY A 119 26.31 20.36 1.94
C GLY A 119 26.69 19.39 3.06
N HIS A 120 27.30 19.92 4.11
CA HIS A 120 27.62 19.15 5.32
C HIS A 120 26.38 19.00 6.21
N SER A 121 26.21 17.83 6.83
CA SER A 121 25.16 17.64 7.83
C SER A 121 25.49 18.41 9.12
N CYS A 122 24.45 18.97 9.74
CA CYS A 122 24.57 19.70 11.01
C CYS A 122 23.37 19.37 11.92
N PRO A 123 23.20 18.10 12.32
CA PRO A 123 21.99 17.64 13.02
C PRO A 123 21.89 18.07 14.49
N ASP A 124 22.96 18.63 15.07
CA ASP A 124 23.03 19.07 16.47
C ASP A 124 23.03 20.60 16.60
N SER A 125 22.31 21.28 15.70
CA SER A 125 22.22 22.74 15.68
C SER A 125 20.78 23.22 15.53
N PRO A 126 20.46 24.46 15.95
CA PRO A 126 19.18 25.12 15.68
C PRO A 126 18.78 25.06 14.20
N TYR A 127 17.47 25.22 13.91
CA TYR A 127 16.95 25.18 12.53
C TYR A 127 17.66 26.19 11.61
N LEU A 128 17.85 27.43 12.08
CA LEU A 128 18.45 28.50 11.29
C LEU A 128 19.92 28.21 10.94
N GLU A 129 20.68 27.64 11.87
CA GLU A 129 22.07 27.25 11.63
C GLU A 129 22.11 26.05 10.65
N THR A 130 21.27 25.04 10.88
CA THR A 130 21.15 23.86 10.01
C THR A 130 20.92 24.23 8.55
N VAL A 131 19.99 25.13 8.26
CA VAL A 131 19.62 25.51 6.89
C VAL A 131 20.76 26.22 6.15
N THR A 132 21.62 26.96 6.85
CA THR A 132 22.75 27.67 6.23
C THR A 132 23.87 26.73 5.76
N VAL A 133 24.02 25.58 6.42
CA VAL A 133 25.13 24.64 6.18
C VAL A 133 24.72 23.50 5.25
N GLU A 134 23.53 22.95 5.43
CA GLU A 134 23.13 21.65 4.90
C GLU A 134 22.87 21.63 3.38
N ARG A 135 22.56 22.78 2.78
CA ARG A 135 22.26 22.96 1.34
C ARG A 135 21.40 21.80 0.77
N PRO A 136 20.08 21.79 1.03
CA PRO A 136 19.22 20.69 0.61
C PRO A 136 19.13 20.57 -0.92
N GLY A 137 19.29 19.36 -1.43
CA GLY A 137 19.08 19.03 -2.85
C GLY A 137 17.60 19.06 -3.26
N LEU A 138 16.71 18.80 -2.30
CA LEU A 138 15.26 18.90 -2.49
C LEU A 138 14.83 20.37 -2.51
N ILE A 139 13.93 20.73 -3.42
CA ILE A 139 13.32 22.08 -3.48
C ILE A 139 12.33 22.23 -2.32
N ASP A 140 12.49 23.30 -1.55
CA ASP A 140 11.57 23.73 -0.50
C ASP A 140 10.61 24.79 -1.07
N PRO A 141 9.31 24.49 -1.28
CA PRO A 141 8.36 25.48 -1.81
C PRO A 141 8.13 26.68 -0.89
N CYS A 142 8.57 26.63 0.38
CA CYS A 142 8.46 27.75 1.32
C CYS A 142 9.70 28.65 1.37
N SER A 143 10.85 28.19 0.88
CA SER A 143 12.13 28.90 0.99
C SER A 143 12.79 29.16 -0.37
N ASP A 144 12.48 28.35 -1.39
CA ASP A 144 13.00 28.47 -2.74
C ASP A 144 11.96 29.01 -3.72
N GLU A 145 12.41 29.45 -4.88
CA GLU A 145 11.56 29.77 -6.04
C GLU A 145 11.54 28.56 -7.00
N PRO A 146 10.47 27.73 -7.04
CA PRO A 146 10.52 26.48 -7.80
C PRO A 146 10.60 26.65 -9.32
N ASP A 147 10.18 27.80 -9.87
CA ASP A 147 10.26 28.08 -11.31
C ASP A 147 11.69 28.25 -11.83
N LEU A 148 12.64 28.55 -10.94
CA LEU A 148 14.06 28.55 -11.29
C LEU A 148 14.60 27.13 -11.50
N HIS A 149 13.85 26.12 -11.06
CA HIS A 149 14.30 24.74 -11.02
C HIS A 149 13.45 23.79 -11.86
N LEU A 150 12.17 24.11 -12.10
CA LEU A 150 11.20 23.22 -12.75
C LEU A 150 10.44 23.95 -13.87
N LYS A 151 10.39 23.34 -15.05
CA LYS A 151 9.56 23.78 -16.18
C LYS A 151 8.46 22.77 -16.45
N PHE A 152 7.21 23.22 -16.62
CA PHE A 152 6.07 22.38 -16.97
C PHE A 152 5.72 22.55 -18.46
N GLU A 153 5.56 21.43 -19.17
CA GLU A 153 5.16 21.42 -20.58
C GLU A 153 3.66 21.12 -20.76
N SER A 154 3.11 21.47 -21.92
CA SER A 154 1.71 21.22 -22.29
C SER A 154 1.34 19.74 -22.43
N ASN A 155 2.33 18.87 -22.62
CA ASN A 155 2.17 17.41 -22.60
C ASN A 155 2.05 16.84 -21.16
N GLY A 156 2.21 17.67 -20.12
CA GLY A 156 2.13 17.31 -18.70
C GLY A 156 3.46 16.92 -18.05
N ILE A 157 4.55 16.88 -18.80
CA ILE A 157 5.91 16.55 -18.33
C ILE A 157 6.54 17.74 -17.60
N VAL A 158 7.35 17.44 -16.59
CA VAL A 158 8.19 18.40 -15.87
C VAL A 158 9.64 18.20 -16.25
N LEU A 159 10.30 19.27 -16.68
CA LEU A 159 11.71 19.29 -17.04
C LEU A 159 12.54 19.98 -15.94
N PRO A 160 13.74 19.47 -15.63
CA PRO A 160 14.66 20.14 -14.71
C PRO A 160 15.33 21.35 -15.39
N LEU A 161 15.40 22.47 -14.68
CA LEU A 161 16.21 23.65 -15.05
C LEU A 161 17.50 23.75 -14.22
N SER A 162 17.64 22.91 -13.19
CA SER A 162 18.83 22.84 -12.34
C SER A 162 19.03 21.43 -11.77
N ASP A 163 20.19 21.18 -11.15
CA ASP A 163 20.48 19.91 -10.47
C ASP A 163 19.49 19.61 -9.34
N ARG A 164 19.15 20.61 -8.51
CA ARG A 164 18.09 20.50 -7.48
C ARG A 164 16.72 20.13 -8.09
N GLY A 165 16.38 20.70 -9.24
CA GLY A 165 15.19 20.35 -10.02
C GLY A 165 15.20 18.88 -10.43
N LYS A 166 16.32 18.40 -10.99
CA LYS A 166 16.48 17.00 -11.39
C LYS A 166 16.33 16.06 -10.19
N ILE A 167 17.08 16.32 -9.11
CA ILE A 167 16.99 15.55 -7.86
C ILE A 167 15.55 15.49 -7.34
N THR A 168 14.82 16.62 -7.39
CA THR A 168 13.45 16.72 -6.91
C THR A 168 12.47 15.94 -7.80
N ILE A 169 12.62 16.02 -9.13
CA ILE A 169 11.81 15.26 -10.10
C ILE A 169 12.02 13.77 -9.89
N ASP A 170 13.28 13.33 -9.79
CA ASP A 170 13.64 11.91 -9.67
C ASP A 170 13.22 11.33 -8.31
N LEU A 171 13.46 12.06 -7.21
CA LEU A 171 13.14 11.61 -5.85
C LEU A 171 11.63 11.45 -5.63
N LEU A 172 10.84 12.42 -6.10
CA LEU A 172 9.39 12.45 -5.90
C LEU A 172 8.60 11.84 -7.05
N ASP A 173 9.30 11.38 -8.08
CA ASP A 173 8.77 10.88 -9.34
C ASP A 173 7.67 11.80 -9.89
N LEU A 174 8.04 13.07 -10.11
CA LEU A 174 7.08 14.09 -10.56
C LEU A 174 6.54 13.80 -11.96
N ASN A 175 7.21 12.95 -12.74
CA ASN A 175 6.79 12.51 -14.06
C ASN A 175 6.13 11.12 -14.06
N ARG A 176 5.67 10.63 -12.90
CA ARG A 176 4.83 9.42 -12.86
C ARG A 176 3.58 9.58 -13.71
N ARG A 177 3.13 8.48 -14.33
CA ARG A 177 2.10 8.42 -15.37
C ARG A 177 0.84 9.22 -15.01
N GLN A 178 0.30 9.00 -13.81
CA GLN A 178 -0.93 9.66 -13.36
C GLN A 178 -0.79 11.19 -13.35
N LEU A 179 0.35 11.72 -12.87
CA LEU A 179 0.58 13.16 -12.83
C LEU A 179 0.72 13.77 -14.22
N VAL A 180 1.41 13.08 -15.13
CA VAL A 180 1.57 13.54 -16.51
C VAL A 180 0.21 13.59 -17.19
N GLN A 181 -0.62 12.56 -17.02
CA GLN A 181 -1.95 12.52 -17.59
C GLN A 181 -2.86 13.62 -17.03
N THR A 182 -2.95 13.77 -15.70
CA THR A 182 -3.81 14.81 -15.10
C THR A 182 -3.35 16.21 -15.48
N ARG A 183 -2.04 16.45 -15.57
CA ARG A 183 -1.49 17.74 -16.04
C ARG A 183 -1.80 17.97 -17.52
N ARG A 184 -1.66 16.97 -18.38
CA ARG A 184 -2.03 17.07 -19.80
C ARG A 184 -3.49 17.45 -19.96
N GLU A 185 -4.39 16.81 -19.22
CA GLU A 185 -5.81 17.15 -19.20
C GLU A 185 -6.04 18.62 -18.77
N GLN A 186 -5.34 19.09 -17.73
CA GLN A 186 -5.39 20.50 -17.32
C GLN A 186 -4.86 21.46 -18.40
N ALA A 187 -3.77 21.12 -19.09
CA ALA A 187 -3.21 21.93 -20.17
C ALA A 187 -4.15 22.00 -21.39
N VAL A 188 -4.85 20.92 -21.70
CA VAL A 188 -5.91 20.91 -22.73
C VAL A 188 -7.06 21.82 -22.32
N LEU A 189 -7.52 21.73 -21.07
CA LEU A 189 -8.59 22.60 -20.54
C LEU A 189 -8.22 24.09 -20.58
N MET A 190 -6.95 24.43 -20.32
CA MET A 190 -6.42 25.80 -20.49
C MET A 190 -6.58 26.29 -21.93
N THR A 191 -6.11 25.49 -22.87
CA THR A 191 -6.05 25.84 -24.29
C THR A 191 -7.45 25.96 -24.91
N ALA A 192 -8.42 25.21 -24.38
CA ALA A 192 -9.82 25.21 -24.82
C ALA A 192 -10.63 26.46 -24.40
N GLY A 193 -10.03 27.46 -23.75
CA GLY A 193 -10.60 28.82 -23.67
C GLY A 193 -11.66 29.08 -22.59
N LYS A 194 -11.70 28.30 -21.49
CA LYS A 194 -12.45 28.68 -20.28
C LYS A 194 -11.56 28.92 -19.05
N PRO A 195 -10.82 30.04 -18.97
CA PRO A 195 -10.15 30.42 -17.74
C PRO A 195 -10.93 31.55 -17.05
N SER A 196 -11.88 31.24 -16.17
CA SER A 196 -12.18 32.16 -15.07
C SER A 196 -11.08 31.98 -14.02
N TRP A 197 -9.89 32.49 -14.32
CA TRP A 197 -8.82 32.65 -13.34
C TRP A 197 -9.23 33.79 -12.40
N HIS A 198 -9.67 33.47 -11.19
CA HIS A 198 -9.77 34.45 -10.12
C HIS A 198 -8.51 34.32 -9.27
N GLU A 199 -7.67 35.35 -9.31
CA GLU A 199 -6.27 35.33 -8.89
C GLU A 199 -6.00 35.13 -7.39
N GLU A 200 -7.00 35.00 -6.50
CA GLU A 200 -6.73 35.21 -5.07
C GLU A 200 -7.23 34.15 -4.08
N SER A 201 -7.86 33.03 -4.47
CA SER A 201 -8.40 32.12 -3.43
C SER A 201 -8.50 30.62 -3.68
N ASP A 202 -8.22 30.10 -4.87
CA ASP A 202 -8.36 28.66 -5.09
C ASP A 202 -7.00 27.96 -5.14
N HIS A 203 -6.69 27.25 -4.06
CA HIS A 203 -5.69 26.19 -4.02
C HIS A 203 -6.09 25.07 -5.00
N ARG A 204 -5.90 25.34 -6.28
CA ARG A 204 -6.26 24.46 -7.38
C ARG A 204 -5.14 23.46 -7.63
N ALA A 205 -5.50 22.24 -7.99
CA ALA A 205 -4.52 21.24 -8.36
C ALA A 205 -3.72 21.67 -9.60
N HIS A 206 -2.41 21.38 -9.60
CA HIS A 206 -1.47 21.70 -10.67
C HIS A 206 -1.32 23.21 -10.99
N ALA A 207 -1.46 24.08 -9.98
CA ALA A 207 -1.35 25.54 -10.13
C ALA A 207 -0.06 26.01 -10.84
N ALA A 208 1.08 25.34 -10.65
CA ALA A 208 2.33 25.72 -11.33
C ALA A 208 2.25 25.54 -12.84
N LEU A 209 1.60 24.47 -13.32
CA LEU A 209 1.36 24.25 -14.75
C LEU A 209 0.52 25.40 -15.32
N TRP A 210 -0.58 25.74 -14.65
CA TRP A 210 -1.45 26.84 -15.10
C TRP A 210 -0.70 28.17 -15.17
N ARG A 211 0.09 28.48 -14.14
CA ARG A 211 0.86 29.73 -14.05
C ARG A 211 1.97 29.83 -15.10
N GLN A 212 2.70 28.76 -15.38
CA GLN A 212 3.78 28.78 -16.37
C GLN A 212 3.24 28.85 -17.80
N LEU A 213 2.22 28.04 -18.13
CA LEU A 213 1.63 28.04 -19.46
C LEU A 213 0.82 29.32 -19.75
N SER A 214 0.18 29.94 -18.75
CA SER A 214 -0.48 31.24 -18.93
C SER A 214 0.51 32.37 -19.22
N ALA A 215 1.68 32.35 -18.58
CA ALA A 215 2.79 33.26 -18.88
C ALA A 215 3.35 33.05 -20.30
N GLU A 216 3.39 31.81 -20.80
CA GLU A 216 3.78 31.53 -22.19
C GLU A 216 2.74 32.01 -23.21
N LEU A 217 1.44 31.79 -22.92
CA LEU A 217 0.32 32.25 -23.76
C LEU A 217 0.21 33.78 -23.83
N SER A 218 0.45 34.47 -22.72
CA SER A 218 0.46 35.95 -22.67
C SER A 218 1.67 36.56 -23.38
N ARG A 219 2.81 35.85 -23.42
CA ARG A 219 3.99 36.24 -24.23
C ARG A 219 3.79 36.01 -25.72
N THR A 220 2.89 35.11 -26.11
CA THR A 220 2.54 34.80 -27.50
C THR A 220 1.25 35.53 -27.93
N SER A 221 1.26 36.86 -27.81
CA SER A 221 0.23 37.70 -28.42
C SER A 221 0.44 37.82 -29.94
N TRP A 222 0.18 36.76 -30.71
CA TRP A 222 -0.48 36.80 -32.02
C TRP A 222 -0.56 35.42 -32.68
N GLU A 223 -1.71 35.22 -33.34
CA GLU A 223 -2.22 34.04 -34.04
C GLU A 223 -2.69 32.86 -33.16
N PHE A 224 -4.03 32.81 -33.02
CA PHE A 224 -4.76 31.63 -32.56
C PHE A 224 -4.37 30.39 -33.40
N PRO A 225 -3.81 29.33 -32.80
CA PRO A 225 -3.68 28.06 -33.50
C PRO A 225 -5.09 27.47 -33.66
N ARG A 226 -5.44 27.15 -34.90
CA ARG A 226 -6.65 26.36 -35.20
C ARG A 226 -6.54 24.99 -34.51
N PRO A 227 -7.68 24.37 -34.15
CA PRO A 227 -7.65 23.03 -33.56
C PRO A 227 -6.96 22.08 -34.54
N ILE A 228 -5.86 21.47 -34.08
CA ILE A 228 -5.20 20.38 -34.79
C ILE A 228 -6.19 19.22 -34.75
N VAL A 229 -6.75 18.89 -35.90
CA VAL A 229 -7.45 17.62 -36.11
C VAL A 229 -6.36 16.55 -36.09
N ASP A 230 -6.43 15.68 -35.08
CA ASP A 230 -5.46 14.62 -34.85
C ASP A 230 -5.70 13.49 -35.87
N GLU A 231 -4.95 13.49 -36.96
CA GLU A 231 -4.93 12.39 -37.96
C GLU A 231 -3.85 11.34 -37.65
N ARG A 232 -3.40 11.22 -36.39
CA ARG A 232 -2.48 10.15 -35.98
C ARG A 232 -3.17 9.20 -35.01
N GLU A 233 -3.64 8.10 -35.57
CA GLU A 233 -4.03 6.89 -34.84
C GLU A 233 -2.92 6.47 -33.86
N ASP A 234 -3.33 6.29 -32.59
CA ASP A 234 -2.80 5.33 -31.62
C ASP A 234 -1.30 4.98 -31.63
N GLU A 235 -0.41 5.92 -31.31
CA GLU A 235 0.90 5.59 -30.73
C GLU A 235 1.04 6.17 -29.31
N PRO A 236 1.18 5.34 -28.27
CA PRO A 236 1.43 5.82 -26.91
C PRO A 236 2.79 6.51 -26.88
N ALA A 237 2.82 7.75 -26.41
CA ALA A 237 4.05 8.54 -26.25
C ALA A 237 5.10 7.75 -25.42
N THR A 238 6.04 7.13 -26.11
CA THR A 238 7.22 6.48 -25.52
C THR A 238 8.26 7.55 -25.25
N TYR A 239 8.30 7.99 -23.99
CA TYR A 239 9.41 8.78 -23.48
C TYR A 239 10.63 7.87 -23.29
N GLU A 240 11.66 8.04 -24.13
CA GLU A 240 13.00 7.54 -23.84
C GLU A 240 13.64 8.48 -22.81
N ALA A 241 13.61 8.06 -21.55
CA ALA A 241 14.28 8.77 -20.47
C ALA A 241 15.79 8.90 -20.77
N ALA A 242 16.26 10.13 -20.95
CA ALA A 242 17.67 10.43 -21.08
C ALA A 242 18.42 9.99 -19.80
N ALA A 243 19.20 8.91 -19.91
CA ALA A 243 20.18 8.51 -18.91
C ALA A 243 21.29 9.60 -18.81
N PRO A 244 21.85 9.83 -17.61
CA PRO A 244 22.62 8.80 -16.93
C PRO A 244 21.97 8.44 -15.59
N THR A 245 21.30 7.30 -15.52
CA THR A 245 21.13 6.64 -14.23
C THR A 245 22.49 6.12 -13.80
N GLU A 246 22.96 6.51 -12.62
CA GLU A 246 23.99 5.76 -11.92
C GLU A 246 23.62 4.26 -11.98
N ARG A 247 24.59 3.42 -12.36
CA ARG A 247 24.37 1.98 -12.56
C ARG A 247 24.16 1.33 -11.19
N ILE A 248 22.90 1.25 -10.75
CA ILE A 248 22.50 0.39 -9.63
C ILE A 248 22.47 -1.04 -10.15
N ASP A 249 23.28 -1.90 -9.54
CA ASP A 249 23.34 -3.32 -9.83
C ASP A 249 23.39 -4.07 -8.49
N THR A 250 22.27 -4.70 -8.15
CA THR A 250 22.16 -5.46 -6.90
C THR A 250 22.90 -6.79 -6.96
N GLU A 251 23.23 -7.30 -8.16
CA GLU A 251 23.97 -8.55 -8.34
C GLU A 251 25.45 -8.37 -8.04
N THR A 252 26.05 -7.29 -8.55
CA THR A 252 27.47 -6.94 -8.33
C THR A 252 27.68 -6.07 -7.10
N LYS A 253 26.60 -5.54 -6.50
CA LYS A 253 26.60 -4.55 -5.42
C LYS A 253 27.21 -3.20 -5.83
N GLU A 254 27.32 -2.95 -7.13
CA GLU A 254 27.73 -1.65 -7.67
C GLU A 254 26.59 -0.64 -7.56
N GLY A 255 26.90 0.60 -7.16
CA GLY A 255 25.92 1.69 -7.08
C GLY A 255 24.88 1.53 -5.97
N MET A 256 25.14 0.71 -4.93
CA MET A 256 24.22 0.54 -3.80
C MET A 256 23.99 1.82 -2.98
N ASP A 257 24.93 2.77 -2.98
CA ASP A 257 24.73 4.10 -2.38
C ASP A 257 23.58 4.87 -3.06
N SER A 258 23.36 4.60 -4.35
CA SER A 258 22.27 5.15 -5.17
C SER A 258 20.99 4.33 -5.06
N TYR A 259 21.03 3.10 -4.54
CA TYR A 259 19.83 2.30 -4.27
C TYR A 259 18.92 2.99 -3.26
N LEU A 260 19.51 3.66 -2.26
CA LEU A 260 18.81 4.38 -1.20
C LEU A 260 18.41 5.81 -1.58
N THR A 261 18.81 6.35 -2.74
CA THR A 261 18.50 7.74 -3.11
C THR A 261 17.09 7.91 -3.63
N LYS A 262 16.46 6.84 -4.15
CA LYS A 262 15.10 6.83 -4.66
C LYS A 262 14.32 5.61 -4.17
N ALA A 263 13.00 5.67 -4.26
CA ALA A 263 12.15 4.53 -3.90
C ALA A 263 12.30 3.40 -4.91
N GLN A 264 12.30 2.15 -4.46
CA GLN A 264 12.50 0.97 -5.32
C GLN A 264 11.21 0.18 -5.57
N TYR A 265 10.06 0.87 -5.61
CA TYR A 265 8.75 0.24 -5.78
C TYR A 265 8.38 0.03 -7.24
N VAL A 266 7.66 -1.06 -7.52
CA VAL A 266 6.99 -1.29 -8.79
C VAL A 266 5.75 -0.41 -8.88
N THR A 267 5.65 0.34 -9.97
CA THR A 267 4.51 1.20 -10.30
C THR A 267 3.60 0.58 -11.35
N ARG A 268 4.15 -0.23 -12.27
CA ARG A 268 3.37 -0.86 -13.35
C ARG A 268 3.95 -2.21 -13.76
N LEU A 269 3.07 -3.12 -14.14
CA LEU A 269 3.42 -4.38 -14.79
C LEU A 269 2.61 -4.52 -16.08
N GLU A 270 3.29 -4.63 -17.21
CA GLU A 270 2.68 -4.95 -18.50
C GLU A 270 3.19 -6.33 -18.96
N THR A 271 2.27 -7.24 -19.30
CA THR A 271 2.61 -8.57 -19.81
C THR A 271 1.89 -8.84 -21.11
N LYS A 272 2.60 -9.45 -22.07
CA LYS A 272 2.08 -9.87 -23.37
C LYS A 272 2.52 -11.31 -23.65
N ASN A 273 1.57 -12.18 -23.99
CA ASN A 273 1.79 -13.58 -24.33
C ASN A 273 2.65 -14.35 -23.30
N PHE A 274 2.34 -14.21 -22.01
CA PHE A 274 3.07 -14.85 -20.91
C PHE A 274 2.20 -15.89 -20.20
N GLY A 275 2.52 -17.18 -20.38
CA GLY A 275 1.73 -18.29 -19.87
C GLY A 275 0.28 -18.22 -20.38
N PRO A 276 -0.74 -18.25 -19.51
CA PRO A 276 -2.15 -18.10 -19.94
C PRO A 276 -2.57 -16.63 -20.21
N ILE A 277 -1.67 -15.65 -20.13
CA ILE A 277 -2.01 -14.23 -20.24
C ILE A 277 -1.64 -13.70 -21.63
N ASP A 278 -2.63 -13.27 -22.40
CA ASP A 278 -2.42 -12.67 -23.72
C ASP A 278 -1.96 -11.21 -23.61
N HIS A 279 -2.69 -10.40 -22.84
CA HIS A 279 -2.35 -9.02 -22.52
C HIS A 279 -2.87 -8.66 -21.12
N LEU A 280 -2.02 -8.10 -20.28
CA LEU A 280 -2.40 -7.59 -18.97
C LEU A 280 -1.55 -6.36 -18.63
N ASP A 281 -2.21 -5.28 -18.24
CA ASP A 281 -1.60 -4.05 -17.73
C ASP A 281 -2.12 -3.81 -16.32
N LEU A 282 -1.23 -3.83 -15.34
CA LEU A 282 -1.54 -3.61 -13.92
C LEU A 282 -0.88 -2.35 -13.39
N ASN A 283 -1.67 -1.50 -12.76
CA ASN A 283 -1.21 -0.33 -12.02
C ASN A 283 -1.00 -0.69 -10.54
N LEU A 284 0.25 -0.57 -10.09
CA LEU A 284 0.73 -0.94 -8.75
C LEU A 284 1.14 0.29 -7.92
N GLU A 285 0.85 1.51 -8.37
CA GLU A 285 1.23 2.75 -7.68
C GLU A 285 0.55 2.93 -6.31
N ALA A 286 -0.63 2.33 -6.09
CA ALA A 286 -1.37 2.33 -4.82
C ALA A 286 -1.36 3.70 -4.10
N PRO A 287 -2.10 4.71 -4.63
CA PRO A 287 -1.97 6.10 -4.21
C PRO A 287 -2.51 6.39 -2.80
N GLY A 288 -3.38 5.54 -2.25
CA GLY A 288 -4.02 5.75 -0.95
C GLY A 288 -3.13 5.46 0.27
N ALA A 289 -1.92 4.91 0.09
CA ALA A 289 -1.06 4.46 1.18
C ALA A 289 0.14 5.39 1.44
N SER A 290 0.25 5.88 2.69
CA SER A 290 1.39 6.68 3.17
C SER A 290 2.65 5.87 3.51
N SER A 291 2.54 4.55 3.62
CA SER A 291 3.66 3.62 3.84
C SER A 291 3.95 2.86 2.55
N ALA A 292 4.98 1.99 2.53
CA ALA A 292 5.21 1.10 1.41
C ALA A 292 3.92 0.43 0.93
N PRO A 293 3.68 0.38 -0.39
CA PRO A 293 2.42 -0.08 -0.95
C PRO A 293 2.28 -1.59 -0.73
N CYS A 294 1.06 -2.04 -0.45
CA CYS A 294 0.71 -3.45 -0.53
C CYS A 294 -0.30 -3.63 -1.66
N TYR A 295 -0.23 -4.75 -2.37
CA TYR A 295 -1.14 -5.01 -3.47
C TYR A 295 -1.61 -6.45 -3.45
N ALA A 296 -2.93 -6.64 -3.42
CA ALA A 296 -3.57 -7.95 -3.39
C ALA A 296 -4.11 -8.31 -4.77
N LEU A 297 -3.68 -9.46 -5.28
CA LEU A 297 -4.23 -10.11 -6.47
C LEU A 297 -5.26 -11.15 -6.04
N LEU A 298 -6.50 -10.92 -6.45
CA LEU A 298 -7.65 -11.76 -6.18
C LEU A 298 -8.18 -12.39 -7.46
N GLY A 299 -9.07 -13.37 -7.33
CA GLY A 299 -9.69 -14.04 -8.46
C GLY A 299 -9.84 -15.53 -8.21
N GLU A 300 -10.56 -16.20 -9.11
CA GLU A 300 -10.79 -17.64 -9.04
C GLU A 300 -9.50 -18.45 -9.25
N ASN A 301 -9.57 -19.75 -8.96
CA ASN A 301 -8.47 -20.67 -9.25
C ASN A 301 -8.23 -20.73 -10.76
N GLY A 302 -6.98 -20.57 -11.17
CA GLY A 302 -6.61 -20.50 -12.59
C GLY A 302 -6.76 -19.10 -13.22
N ALA A 303 -7.23 -18.07 -12.52
CA ALA A 303 -7.33 -16.70 -13.05
C ALA A 303 -5.98 -16.03 -13.38
N GLY A 304 -4.83 -16.69 -13.11
CA GLY A 304 -3.51 -16.18 -13.46
C GLY A 304 -2.73 -15.52 -12.33
N LYS A 305 -3.26 -15.45 -11.10
CA LYS A 305 -2.63 -14.79 -9.93
C LYS A 305 -1.15 -15.20 -9.73
N SER A 306 -0.88 -16.50 -9.59
CA SER A 306 0.49 -17.02 -9.43
C SER A 306 1.36 -16.79 -10.67
N THR A 307 0.76 -16.68 -11.86
CA THR A 307 1.48 -16.37 -13.11
C THR A 307 1.96 -14.93 -13.10
N VAL A 308 1.12 -13.99 -12.68
CA VAL A 308 1.46 -12.56 -12.53
C VAL A 308 2.63 -12.41 -11.54
N LEU A 309 2.56 -13.05 -10.38
CA LEU A 309 3.66 -13.03 -9.40
C LEU A 309 4.96 -13.60 -9.97
N ARG A 310 4.89 -14.69 -10.75
CA ARG A 310 6.06 -15.29 -11.42
C ARG A 310 6.65 -14.39 -12.50
N ALA A 311 5.82 -13.69 -13.28
CA ALA A 311 6.28 -12.73 -14.29
C ALA A 311 7.10 -11.61 -13.63
N LEU A 312 6.55 -11.04 -12.55
CA LEU A 312 7.18 -9.97 -11.79
C LEU A 312 8.48 -10.43 -11.11
N ALA A 313 8.47 -11.61 -10.45
CA ALA A 313 9.65 -12.20 -9.84
C ALA A 313 10.80 -12.40 -10.84
N LEU A 314 10.51 -12.96 -12.02
CA LEU A 314 11.52 -13.21 -13.05
C LEU A 314 12.09 -11.91 -13.61
N ALA A 315 11.23 -10.95 -13.94
CA ALA A 315 11.67 -9.66 -14.48
C ALA A 315 12.61 -8.94 -13.49
N LEU A 316 12.26 -8.91 -12.20
CA LEU A 316 13.05 -8.24 -11.17
C LEU A 316 14.35 -8.98 -10.80
N SER A 317 14.39 -10.31 -10.90
CA SER A 317 15.54 -11.12 -10.46
C SER A 317 16.78 -11.02 -11.35
N GLY A 318 16.65 -10.47 -12.56
CA GLY A 318 17.75 -10.32 -13.52
C GLY A 318 18.08 -11.57 -14.34
N GLU A 319 18.95 -11.39 -15.34
CA GLU A 319 19.29 -12.45 -16.31
C GLU A 319 20.08 -13.60 -15.68
N ALA A 320 21.03 -13.28 -14.78
CA ALA A 320 21.88 -14.29 -14.14
C ALA A 320 21.05 -15.29 -13.32
N TYR A 321 20.02 -14.80 -12.63
CA TYR A 321 19.12 -15.62 -11.84
C TYR A 321 18.19 -16.46 -12.74
N SER A 322 17.64 -15.87 -13.79
CA SER A 322 16.79 -16.57 -14.76
C SER A 322 17.53 -17.75 -15.43
N LYS A 323 18.81 -17.57 -15.79
CA LYS A 323 19.67 -18.64 -16.29
C LYS A 323 19.83 -19.78 -15.27
N ALA A 324 19.99 -19.45 -13.98
CA ALA A 324 20.14 -20.45 -12.91
C ALA A 324 18.89 -21.31 -12.73
N LEU A 325 17.69 -20.74 -12.94
CA LEU A 325 16.41 -21.46 -12.91
C LEU A 325 16.17 -22.38 -14.12
N ARG A 326 17.04 -22.38 -15.14
CA ARG A 326 16.97 -23.20 -16.37
C ARG A 326 15.62 -23.10 -17.10
N ARG A 327 14.97 -21.94 -17.06
CA ARG A 327 13.71 -21.70 -17.78
C ARG A 327 13.99 -21.31 -19.23
N THR A 328 13.18 -21.83 -20.15
CA THR A 328 13.28 -21.55 -21.59
C THR A 328 12.08 -20.74 -22.04
N SER A 329 12.25 -19.91 -23.07
CA SER A 329 11.19 -19.06 -23.64
C SER A 329 9.92 -19.87 -23.99
N ASN A 330 10.08 -21.10 -24.48
CA ASN A 330 8.94 -21.97 -24.83
C ASN A 330 8.07 -22.37 -23.63
N LYS A 331 8.63 -22.38 -22.41
CA LYS A 331 7.86 -22.68 -21.18
C LYS A 331 7.17 -21.45 -20.60
N LEU A 332 7.51 -20.26 -21.07
CA LEU A 332 6.99 -18.98 -20.58
C LEU A 332 6.03 -18.32 -21.57
N LEU A 333 6.18 -18.58 -22.87
CA LEU A 333 5.27 -18.09 -23.91
C LEU A 333 3.87 -18.69 -23.78
N ALA A 334 2.87 -17.88 -24.13
CA ALA A 334 1.51 -18.34 -24.32
C ALA A 334 1.39 -19.38 -25.44
N THR A 335 0.43 -20.28 -25.31
CA THR A 335 0.22 -21.38 -26.26
C THR A 335 -0.10 -20.83 -27.64
N GLY A 336 0.75 -21.11 -28.62
CA GLY A 336 0.57 -20.64 -30.01
C GLY A 336 1.31 -19.35 -30.34
N SER A 337 1.78 -18.59 -29.35
CA SER A 337 2.46 -17.31 -29.57
C SER A 337 3.93 -17.50 -30.00
N TYR A 338 4.39 -16.64 -30.91
CA TYR A 338 5.79 -16.63 -31.38
C TYR A 338 6.69 -15.75 -30.52
N GLU A 339 6.11 -14.68 -29.96
CA GLU A 339 6.79 -13.69 -29.14
C GLU A 339 5.92 -13.24 -27.96
N GLY A 340 6.58 -12.72 -26.93
CA GLY A 340 5.94 -12.17 -25.74
C GLY A 340 6.90 -11.25 -24.99
N SER A 341 6.35 -10.47 -24.07
CA SER A 341 7.12 -9.51 -23.28
C SER A 341 6.55 -9.33 -21.88
N VAL A 342 7.42 -9.05 -20.93
CA VAL A 342 7.06 -8.57 -19.59
C VAL A 342 7.84 -7.27 -19.37
N VAL A 343 7.14 -6.18 -19.04
CA VAL A 343 7.73 -4.88 -18.76
C VAL A 343 7.30 -4.47 -17.37
N VAL A 344 8.27 -4.23 -16.49
CA VAL A 344 8.07 -3.76 -15.12
C VAL A 344 8.60 -2.34 -15.05
N THR A 345 7.77 -1.40 -14.62
CA THR A 345 8.18 -0.01 -14.38
C THR A 345 8.35 0.20 -12.88
N LEU A 346 9.48 0.81 -12.50
CA LEU A 346 9.80 1.22 -11.14
C LEU A 346 9.59 2.74 -10.98
N VAL A 347 9.61 3.20 -9.73
CA VAL A 347 9.58 4.64 -9.41
C VAL A 347 10.75 5.37 -10.10
N GLY A 348 10.45 6.53 -10.67
CA GLY A 348 11.39 7.34 -11.44
C GLY A 348 11.48 6.96 -12.92
N GLY A 349 10.58 6.10 -13.40
CA GLY A 349 10.46 5.74 -14.82
C GLY A 349 11.42 4.67 -15.31
N ASP A 350 12.22 4.08 -14.43
CA ASP A 350 13.10 2.95 -14.77
C ASP A 350 12.26 1.75 -15.24
N GLN A 351 12.63 1.16 -16.37
CA GLN A 351 11.96 -0.02 -16.89
C GLN A 351 12.90 -1.23 -16.92
N VAL A 352 12.37 -2.37 -16.49
CA VAL A 352 12.97 -3.68 -16.65
C VAL A 352 12.08 -4.48 -17.58
N SER A 353 12.57 -4.77 -18.78
CA SER A 353 11.84 -5.56 -19.76
C SER A 353 12.50 -6.91 -20.01
N MET A 354 11.67 -7.91 -20.23
CA MET A 354 12.06 -9.27 -20.58
C MET A 354 11.27 -9.66 -21.82
N THR A 355 11.97 -10.04 -22.89
CA THR A 355 11.36 -10.47 -24.15
C THR A 355 11.63 -11.94 -24.41
N PHE A 356 10.59 -12.62 -24.89
CA PHE A 356 10.60 -14.03 -25.22
C PHE A 356 10.37 -14.20 -26.71
N THR A 357 11.18 -15.04 -27.35
CA THR A 357 10.93 -15.46 -28.72
C THR A 357 11.05 -16.97 -28.77
N ARG A 358 10.13 -17.62 -29.49
CA ARG A 358 10.07 -19.08 -29.60
C ARG A 358 11.42 -19.64 -30.04
N ASN A 359 11.90 -20.67 -29.35
CA ASN A 359 13.20 -21.31 -29.56
C ASN A 359 14.44 -20.41 -29.41
N LYS A 360 14.31 -19.20 -28.87
CA LYS A 360 15.46 -18.32 -28.55
C LYS A 360 15.66 -18.20 -27.05
N LYS A 361 16.84 -17.73 -26.65
CA LYS A 361 17.12 -17.34 -25.25
C LYS A 361 16.27 -16.12 -24.88
N ILE A 362 15.94 -16.02 -23.60
CA ILE A 362 15.26 -14.86 -23.03
C ILE A 362 16.21 -13.66 -23.11
N ARG A 363 15.72 -12.51 -23.56
CA ARG A 363 16.50 -11.25 -23.59
C ARG A 363 15.95 -10.29 -22.55
N PHE A 364 16.84 -9.70 -21.77
CA PHE A 364 16.51 -8.67 -20.80
C PHE A 364 17.01 -7.32 -21.31
N SER A 365 16.30 -6.22 -21.02
CA SER A 365 16.80 -4.87 -21.36
C SER A 365 18.01 -4.47 -20.54
N ASN A 366 18.09 -4.97 -19.31
CA ASN A 366 19.18 -4.69 -18.39
C ASN A 366 19.93 -5.99 -18.11
N GLU A 367 21.27 -5.95 -18.14
CA GLU A 367 22.12 -7.11 -17.82
C GLU A 367 22.05 -7.50 -16.34
N HIS A 368 21.55 -6.62 -15.47
CA HIS A 368 21.60 -6.78 -14.02
C HIS A 368 20.29 -6.45 -13.31
N SER A 369 20.03 -7.14 -12.19
CA SER A 369 18.94 -6.83 -11.27
C SER A 369 19.16 -5.47 -10.60
N ARG A 370 18.05 -4.73 -10.47
CA ARG A 370 18.00 -3.41 -9.81
C ARG A 370 17.25 -3.42 -8.49
N SER A 371 16.69 -4.56 -8.09
CA SER A 371 15.77 -4.64 -6.95
C SER A 371 16.12 -5.79 -6.04
N LEU A 372 16.01 -5.57 -4.73
CA LEU A 372 16.01 -6.66 -3.76
C LEU A 372 14.63 -7.33 -3.80
N VAL A 373 14.58 -8.60 -4.24
CA VAL A 373 13.32 -9.31 -4.46
C VAL A 373 13.27 -10.65 -3.74
N VAL A 374 12.19 -10.90 -3.02
CA VAL A 374 11.92 -12.19 -2.38
C VAL A 374 10.56 -12.68 -2.82
N ALA A 375 10.47 -13.95 -3.20
CA ALA A 375 9.23 -14.53 -3.70
C ALA A 375 8.97 -15.93 -3.13
N TYR A 376 7.78 -16.10 -2.57
CA TYR A 376 7.32 -17.30 -1.92
C TYR A 376 6.13 -17.91 -2.66
N GLY A 377 6.16 -19.23 -2.86
CA GLY A 377 5.02 -20.02 -3.31
C GLY A 377 4.04 -20.31 -2.18
N ALA A 378 3.00 -21.09 -2.47
CA ALA A 378 1.91 -21.35 -1.53
C ALA A 378 2.28 -22.24 -0.33
N THR A 379 3.29 -23.13 -0.46
CA THR A 379 3.61 -24.18 0.53
C THR A 379 4.60 -23.76 1.59
N ARG A 380 5.56 -22.88 1.26
CA ARG A 380 6.53 -22.26 2.19
C ARG A 380 7.15 -23.23 3.21
N LEU A 381 7.53 -24.44 2.76
CA LEU A 381 8.09 -25.48 3.63
C LEU A 381 9.45 -25.06 4.17
N LEU A 382 9.78 -25.40 5.42
CA LEU A 382 11.10 -25.13 6.00
C LEU A 382 12.13 -26.20 5.66
N ALA A 383 13.39 -25.77 5.62
CA ALA A 383 14.49 -26.69 5.35
C ALA A 383 14.67 -27.69 6.50
N THR A 384 14.82 -28.96 6.14
CA THR A 384 15.11 -30.06 7.06
C THR A 384 16.44 -30.70 6.69
N LYS A 385 16.96 -31.61 7.53
CA LYS A 385 18.18 -32.38 7.19
C LYS A 385 18.04 -33.16 5.88
N ARG A 386 16.82 -33.59 5.53
CA ARG A 386 16.51 -34.33 4.30
C ARG A 386 16.25 -33.41 3.10
N HIS A 387 15.60 -32.27 3.32
CA HIS A 387 15.27 -31.30 2.29
C HIS A 387 16.00 -29.98 2.58
N LYS A 388 17.14 -29.78 1.91
CA LYS A 388 17.94 -28.57 2.08
C LYS A 388 17.38 -27.43 1.22
N ALA A 389 17.38 -26.22 1.78
CA ALA A 389 17.12 -25.02 1.00
C ALA A 389 18.22 -24.79 -0.02
N LYS A 390 17.87 -24.13 -1.12
CA LYS A 390 18.90 -23.51 -1.97
C LYS A 390 19.28 -22.17 -1.35
N PRO A 391 20.57 -21.82 -1.34
CA PRO A 391 21.01 -20.52 -0.80
C PRO A 391 20.46 -19.32 -1.60
N GLY A 392 19.96 -19.54 -2.82
CA GLY A 392 19.50 -18.47 -3.71
C GLY A 392 20.66 -17.62 -4.22
N LYS A 393 20.38 -16.35 -4.52
CA LYS A 393 21.38 -15.30 -4.70
C LYS A 393 21.19 -14.29 -3.59
N ASP A 394 22.24 -13.54 -3.26
CA ASP A 394 22.18 -12.51 -2.23
C ASP A 394 21.00 -11.57 -2.47
N HIS A 395 20.90 -10.98 -3.67
CA HIS A 395 19.91 -9.96 -4.02
C HIS A 395 18.50 -10.49 -4.30
N ALA A 396 18.35 -11.81 -4.51
CA ALA A 396 17.10 -12.40 -4.94
C ALA A 396 16.89 -13.82 -4.40
N LYS A 397 15.72 -14.08 -3.82
CA LYS A 397 15.27 -15.41 -3.41
C LYS A 397 13.89 -15.70 -3.97
N ILE A 398 13.81 -16.31 -5.16
CA ILE A 398 12.53 -16.56 -5.84
C ILE A 398 12.27 -18.04 -6.13
N ASP A 399 13.22 -18.94 -5.83
CA ASP A 399 13.15 -20.38 -6.13
C ASP A 399 11.83 -21.04 -5.67
N ASN A 400 11.38 -20.75 -4.44
CA ASN A 400 10.19 -21.36 -3.83
C ASN A 400 8.89 -21.03 -4.60
N LEU A 401 8.80 -19.87 -5.26
CA LEU A 401 7.65 -19.52 -6.11
C LEU A 401 7.55 -20.37 -7.39
N PHE A 402 8.70 -20.87 -7.89
CA PHE A 402 8.78 -21.68 -9.12
C PHE A 402 8.77 -23.18 -8.84
N ASP A 403 9.19 -23.60 -7.65
CA ASP A 403 9.17 -24.97 -7.18
C ASP A 403 8.66 -25.01 -5.73
N PRO A 404 7.37 -25.35 -5.53
CA PRO A 404 6.76 -25.41 -4.19
C PRO A 404 7.39 -26.44 -3.25
N PHE A 405 8.21 -27.37 -3.76
CA PHE A 405 8.88 -28.36 -2.93
C PHE A 405 10.27 -27.92 -2.45
N LEU A 406 10.80 -26.82 -2.98
CA LEU A 406 12.05 -26.25 -2.47
C LEU A 406 11.77 -25.51 -1.16
N PRO A 407 12.40 -25.91 -0.04
CA PRO A 407 12.14 -25.27 1.22
C PRO A 407 12.79 -23.88 1.31
N ILE A 408 12.21 -23.01 2.13
CA ILE A 408 12.76 -21.73 2.54
C ILE A 408 13.98 -21.93 3.46
N THR A 409 14.82 -20.91 3.59
CA THR A 409 16.09 -21.03 4.31
C THR A 409 15.87 -21.33 5.79
N ASN A 410 16.75 -22.13 6.38
CA ASN A 410 16.72 -22.32 7.83
C ASN A 410 17.19 -21.02 8.50
N PRO A 411 16.35 -20.35 9.30
CA PRO A 411 16.71 -19.06 9.88
C PRO A 411 17.83 -19.17 10.93
N SER A 412 18.05 -20.35 11.54
CA SER A 412 18.98 -20.49 12.66
C SER A 412 20.42 -20.16 12.30
N GLU A 413 20.91 -20.56 11.13
CA GLU A 413 22.30 -20.32 10.71
C GLU A 413 22.58 -18.82 10.54
N TRP A 414 21.66 -18.10 9.90
CA TRP A 414 21.80 -16.66 9.71
C TRP A 414 21.66 -15.91 11.02
N LEU A 415 20.67 -16.24 11.86
CA LEU A 415 20.46 -15.58 13.16
C LEU A 415 21.68 -15.70 14.09
N VAL A 416 22.34 -16.87 14.13
CA VAL A 416 23.55 -17.08 14.93
C VAL A 416 24.75 -16.27 14.42
N SER A 417 24.79 -15.95 13.12
CA SER A 417 25.87 -15.18 12.51
C SER A 417 25.78 -13.66 12.75
N LEU A 418 24.67 -13.16 13.29
CA LEU A 418 24.43 -11.73 13.47
C LEU A 418 25.19 -11.15 14.66
N ASP A 419 25.58 -9.88 14.55
CA ASP A 419 26.07 -9.11 15.68
C ASP A 419 24.91 -8.69 16.62
N ARG A 420 25.27 -8.19 17.81
CA ARG A 420 24.28 -7.84 18.83
C ARG A 420 23.31 -6.74 18.35
N LYS A 421 23.82 -5.74 17.63
CA LYS A 421 23.00 -4.63 17.13
C LYS A 421 21.97 -5.11 16.11
N ARG A 422 22.39 -5.95 15.15
CA ARG A 422 21.49 -6.50 14.13
C ARG A 422 20.50 -7.50 14.72
N LEU A 423 20.89 -8.28 15.72
CA LEU A 423 19.98 -9.16 16.45
C LEU A 423 18.88 -8.37 17.19
N GLU A 424 19.22 -7.23 17.78
CA GLU A 424 18.25 -6.32 18.40
C GLU A 424 17.25 -5.79 17.34
N GLU A 425 17.72 -5.36 16.17
CA GLU A 425 16.85 -4.95 15.06
C GLU A 425 15.93 -6.08 14.57
N VAL A 426 16.45 -7.31 14.45
CA VAL A 426 15.66 -8.50 14.08
C VAL A 426 14.57 -8.79 15.11
N ASN A 427 14.91 -8.72 16.39
CA ASN A 427 13.94 -8.92 17.46
C ASN A 427 12.84 -7.86 17.45
N GLU A 428 13.17 -6.59 17.19
CA GLU A 428 12.17 -5.52 17.02
C GLU A 428 11.18 -5.83 15.88
N VAL A 429 11.65 -6.35 14.75
CA VAL A 429 10.80 -6.74 13.62
C VAL A 429 9.90 -7.93 13.99
N LEU A 430 10.46 -8.96 14.63
CA LEU A 430 9.70 -10.15 15.06
C LEU A 430 8.63 -9.81 16.12
N LEU A 431 8.91 -8.86 17.01
CA LEU A 431 7.95 -8.38 18.01
C LEU A 431 6.73 -7.69 17.38
N ARG A 432 6.91 -6.98 16.25
CA ARG A 432 5.83 -6.30 15.50
C ARG A 432 5.03 -7.25 14.62
N LEU A 433 5.66 -8.32 14.14
CA LEU A 433 5.01 -9.31 13.28
C LEU A 433 3.97 -10.15 14.03
N MET A 434 4.13 -10.30 15.35
CA MET A 434 3.34 -11.20 16.17
C MET A 434 2.36 -10.45 17.08
N PRO A 435 1.15 -11.00 17.32
CA PRO A 435 0.25 -10.44 18.33
C PRO A 435 0.90 -10.46 19.72
N LYS A 436 0.50 -9.54 20.61
CA LYS A 436 1.08 -9.38 21.96
C LYS A 436 1.19 -10.69 22.74
N ASP A 437 0.17 -11.54 22.68
CA ASP A 437 0.11 -12.81 23.44
C ASP A 437 1.07 -13.88 22.89
N HIS A 438 1.65 -13.66 21.71
CA HIS A 438 2.43 -14.64 20.96
C HIS A 438 3.73 -14.06 20.42
N GLN A 439 4.21 -12.97 21.04
CA GLN A 439 5.45 -12.32 20.64
C GLN A 439 6.64 -13.29 20.71
N VAL A 440 7.48 -13.22 19.68
CA VAL A 440 8.66 -14.07 19.53
C VAL A 440 9.90 -13.20 19.65
N LYS A 441 10.83 -13.61 20.51
CA LYS A 441 12.15 -13.01 20.64
C LYS A 441 13.22 -14.09 20.55
N VAL A 442 14.22 -13.84 19.70
CA VAL A 442 15.40 -14.70 19.54
C VAL A 442 16.42 -14.35 20.62
N ILE A 443 16.88 -15.37 21.34
CA ILE A 443 17.91 -15.29 22.37
C ILE A 443 19.06 -16.19 21.94
N ILE A 444 20.25 -15.60 21.82
CA ILE A 444 21.49 -16.34 21.57
C ILE A 444 22.25 -16.39 22.88
N ALA A 445 22.47 -17.60 23.41
CA ALA A 445 23.24 -17.80 24.63
C ALA A 445 24.75 -17.65 24.37
N ALA A 446 25.53 -17.48 25.44
CA ALA A 446 26.98 -17.28 25.35
C ALA A 446 27.74 -18.46 24.71
N ASP A 447 27.14 -19.65 24.69
CA ASP A 447 27.66 -20.85 24.02
C ASP A 447 27.30 -20.92 22.52
N GLY A 448 26.60 -19.90 21.99
CA GLY A 448 26.14 -19.84 20.60
C GLY A 448 24.84 -20.62 20.35
N SER A 449 24.20 -21.19 21.38
CA SER A 449 22.92 -21.86 21.23
C SER A 449 21.78 -20.85 21.01
N LEU A 450 20.92 -21.14 20.03
CA LEU A 450 19.74 -20.33 19.71
C LEU A 450 18.52 -20.88 20.45
N SER A 451 17.85 -20.00 21.19
CA SER A 451 16.57 -20.26 21.84
C SER A 451 15.58 -19.13 21.54
N LEU A 452 14.30 -19.43 21.69
CA LEU A 452 13.20 -18.51 21.47
C LEU A 452 12.46 -18.27 22.78
N ASN A 453 12.13 -17.01 23.04
CA ASN A 453 11.10 -16.63 23.99
C ASN A 453 9.80 -16.44 23.21
N VAL A 454 8.77 -17.22 23.53
CA VAL A 454 7.45 -17.15 22.89
C VAL A 454 6.39 -16.87 23.96
N GLY A 455 5.73 -15.72 23.87
CA GLY A 455 4.68 -15.34 24.81
C GLY A 455 5.16 -15.26 26.27
N GLY A 456 6.44 -14.95 26.49
CA GLY A 456 7.07 -14.88 27.82
C GLY A 456 7.68 -16.19 28.31
N ILE A 457 7.55 -17.30 27.56
CA ILE A 457 8.15 -18.59 27.90
C ILE A 457 9.48 -18.74 27.16
N GLU A 458 10.58 -18.79 27.91
CA GLU A 458 11.94 -18.94 27.37
C GLU A 458 12.35 -20.40 27.13
N GLY A 459 13.36 -20.59 26.27
CA GLY A 459 14.03 -21.87 26.08
C GLY A 459 13.47 -22.76 24.97
N ARG A 460 12.47 -22.30 24.20
CA ARG A 460 11.91 -23.08 23.09
C ARG A 460 12.82 -23.08 21.88
N GLN A 461 12.89 -24.19 21.16
CA GLN A 461 13.56 -24.25 19.87
C GLN A 461 12.58 -23.99 18.72
N LEU A 462 13.09 -23.54 17.57
CA LEU A 462 12.25 -23.25 16.41
C LEU A 462 11.41 -24.46 15.97
N HIS A 463 12.00 -25.66 15.99
CA HIS A 463 11.34 -26.89 15.56
C HIS A 463 10.23 -27.38 16.52
N GLU A 464 10.13 -26.79 17.72
CA GLU A 464 9.11 -27.10 18.73
C GLU A 464 7.85 -26.22 18.57
N LEU A 465 7.90 -25.21 17.70
CA LEU A 465 6.76 -24.35 17.40
C LEU A 465 5.82 -25.02 16.39
N SER A 466 4.57 -24.55 16.29
CA SER A 466 3.67 -25.05 15.23
C SER A 466 4.14 -24.59 13.84
N ASP A 467 3.82 -25.37 12.81
CA ASP A 467 4.25 -25.11 11.43
C ASP A 467 3.92 -23.68 10.96
N GLY A 468 2.79 -23.11 11.40
CA GLY A 468 2.41 -21.73 11.10
C GLY A 468 3.41 -20.69 11.66
N TYR A 469 3.88 -20.87 12.90
CA TYR A 469 4.92 -20.01 13.48
C TYR A 469 6.25 -20.19 12.76
N GLN A 470 6.64 -21.45 12.52
CA GLN A 470 7.93 -21.72 11.90
C GLN A 470 8.00 -21.11 10.50
N CYS A 471 6.95 -21.31 9.69
CA CYS A 471 6.81 -20.74 8.34
C CYS A 471 6.91 -19.20 8.36
N MET A 472 6.22 -18.56 9.30
CA MET A 472 6.22 -17.10 9.42
C MET A 472 7.59 -16.55 9.84
N ILE A 473 8.22 -17.15 10.86
CA ILE A 473 9.56 -16.75 11.31
C ILE A 473 10.57 -16.97 10.19
N GLY A 474 10.52 -18.12 9.51
CA GLY A 474 11.37 -18.43 8.36
C GLY A 474 11.21 -17.40 7.23
N MET A 475 9.97 -17.08 6.87
CA MET A 475 9.67 -16.06 5.86
C MET A 475 10.19 -14.69 6.28
N ALA A 476 9.90 -14.25 7.51
CA ALA A 476 10.35 -12.95 8.02
C ALA A 476 11.88 -12.85 8.04
N VAL A 477 12.56 -13.91 8.47
CA VAL A 477 14.03 -13.98 8.48
C VAL A 477 14.61 -13.96 7.06
N ASP A 478 14.01 -14.68 6.11
CA ASP A 478 14.44 -14.62 4.70
C ASP A 478 14.27 -13.21 4.12
N ILE A 479 13.16 -12.52 4.41
CA ILE A 479 12.94 -11.13 4.01
C ILE A 479 14.04 -10.24 4.64
N MET A 480 14.25 -10.34 5.95
CA MET A 480 15.26 -9.55 6.67
C MET A 480 16.67 -9.79 6.10
N GLN A 481 17.02 -11.04 5.78
CA GLN A 481 18.32 -11.38 5.23
C GLN A 481 18.58 -10.68 3.88
N VAL A 482 17.60 -10.67 2.98
CA VAL A 482 17.75 -10.02 1.66
C VAL A 482 17.73 -8.50 1.79
N LEU A 483 16.79 -7.95 2.57
CA LEU A 483 16.70 -6.50 2.83
C LEU A 483 17.97 -5.95 3.50
N SER A 484 18.68 -6.78 4.27
CA SER A 484 19.93 -6.39 4.92
C SER A 484 21.04 -6.01 3.96
N LEU A 485 20.99 -6.46 2.72
CA LEU A 485 21.99 -6.15 1.71
C LEU A 485 21.98 -4.69 1.26
N SER A 486 20.86 -3.98 1.48
CA SER A 486 20.79 -2.54 1.24
C SER A 486 21.74 -1.73 2.13
N GLY A 487 22.27 -2.32 3.21
CA GLY A 487 23.06 -1.61 4.22
C GLY A 487 22.23 -0.73 5.16
N ALA A 488 20.93 -0.58 4.91
CA ALA A 488 20.02 0.18 5.75
C ALA A 488 19.60 -0.61 7.00
N ALA A 489 19.12 0.12 8.01
CA ALA A 489 18.35 -0.46 9.11
C ALA A 489 17.12 -1.19 8.56
N LEU A 490 16.72 -2.31 9.18
CA LEU A 490 15.61 -3.14 8.68
C LEU A 490 14.27 -2.39 8.58
N ASP A 491 14.07 -1.37 9.40
CA ASP A 491 12.88 -0.50 9.38
C ASP A 491 12.85 0.50 8.21
N SER A 492 13.96 0.61 7.47
CA SER A 492 14.16 1.57 6.39
C SER A 492 14.55 0.89 5.08
N ALA A 493 14.90 -0.39 5.15
CA ALA A 493 15.28 -1.18 4.01
C ALA A 493 14.09 -1.36 3.06
N GLU A 494 14.33 -1.13 1.78
CA GLU A 494 13.33 -1.27 0.73
C GLU A 494 13.61 -2.49 -0.12
N GLY A 495 12.53 -3.15 -0.51
CA GLY A 495 12.55 -4.30 -1.40
C GLY A 495 11.15 -4.73 -1.75
N ILE A 496 11.07 -5.73 -2.64
CA ILE A 496 9.82 -6.24 -3.19
C ILE A 496 9.62 -7.65 -2.66
N VAL A 497 8.51 -7.86 -1.95
CA VAL A 497 8.13 -9.14 -1.36
C VAL A 497 6.90 -9.68 -2.09
N LEU A 498 7.05 -10.86 -2.69
CA LEU A 498 6.01 -11.53 -3.46
C LEU A 498 5.54 -12.77 -2.71
N ILE A 499 4.23 -12.87 -2.45
CA ILE A 499 3.70 -13.99 -1.67
C ILE A 499 2.51 -14.62 -2.40
N ASP A 500 2.68 -15.84 -2.88
CA ASP A 500 1.56 -16.62 -3.42
C ASP A 500 0.75 -17.25 -2.27
N GLU A 501 -0.57 -17.08 -2.28
CA GLU A 501 -1.50 -17.56 -1.27
C GLU A 501 -1.08 -17.18 0.16
N LEU A 502 -1.08 -15.87 0.46
CA LEU A 502 -0.65 -15.33 1.75
C LEU A 502 -1.32 -16.03 2.93
N GLY A 503 -2.62 -16.29 2.88
CA GLY A 503 -3.39 -16.90 3.97
C GLY A 503 -3.05 -18.38 4.27
N ASN A 504 -2.31 -19.06 3.38
CA ASN A 504 -2.05 -20.49 3.55
C ASN A 504 -1.15 -20.75 4.78
N HIS A 505 -1.45 -21.81 5.53
CA HIS A 505 -0.78 -22.18 6.79
C HIS A 505 -0.99 -21.24 8.00
N PHE A 506 -1.72 -20.12 7.86
CA PHE A 506 -2.08 -19.27 9.00
C PHE A 506 -3.39 -19.70 9.66
N HIS A 507 -3.40 -19.67 11.00
CA HIS A 507 -4.61 -19.79 11.80
C HIS A 507 -5.60 -18.66 11.42
N PRO A 508 -6.92 -18.90 11.37
CA PRO A 508 -7.90 -17.89 10.91
C PRO A 508 -7.80 -16.53 11.60
N ALA A 509 -7.59 -16.51 12.92
CA ALA A 509 -7.41 -15.27 13.68
C ALA A 509 -6.24 -14.41 13.16
N TRP A 510 -5.19 -15.05 12.65
CA TRP A 510 -4.02 -14.37 12.11
C TRP A 510 -4.20 -13.96 10.65
N ARG A 511 -5.03 -14.63 9.87
CA ARG A 511 -5.31 -14.21 8.48
C ARG A 511 -5.84 -12.78 8.42
N LEU A 512 -6.63 -12.38 9.42
CA LEU A 512 -7.13 -11.01 9.59
C LEU A 512 -6.06 -9.98 9.98
N GLN A 513 -4.97 -10.41 10.62
CA GLN A 513 -3.92 -9.52 11.16
C GLN A 513 -2.60 -9.59 10.37
N CYS A 514 -2.44 -10.58 9.48
CA CYS A 514 -1.18 -10.86 8.80
C CYS A 514 -0.67 -9.67 7.98
N LEU A 515 -1.55 -9.03 7.22
CA LEU A 515 -1.16 -7.89 6.39
C LEU A 515 -0.80 -6.65 7.24
N PRO A 516 -1.63 -6.20 8.21
CA PRO A 516 -1.24 -5.14 9.15
C PRO A 516 0.11 -5.42 9.83
N ALA A 517 0.32 -6.65 10.30
CA ALA A 517 1.54 -7.04 10.98
C ALA A 517 2.77 -7.01 10.04
N LEU A 518 2.62 -7.50 8.81
CA LEU A 518 3.70 -7.42 7.80
C LEU A 518 4.05 -5.97 7.44
N ARG A 519 3.05 -5.08 7.35
CA ARG A 519 3.28 -3.64 7.08
C ARG A 519 4.00 -2.94 8.23
N GLU A 520 3.73 -3.35 9.46
CA GLU A 520 4.38 -2.80 10.66
C GLU A 520 5.80 -3.34 10.83
N ALA A 521 6.01 -4.62 10.51
CA ALA A 521 7.31 -5.29 10.54
C ALA A 521 8.25 -4.78 9.43
N PHE A 522 7.73 -4.57 8.21
CA PHE A 522 8.50 -4.16 7.04
C PHE A 522 7.93 -2.90 6.37
N PRO A 523 8.01 -1.73 7.03
CA PRO A 523 7.34 -0.51 6.57
C PRO A 523 7.90 0.07 5.26
N GLY A 524 9.12 -0.31 4.88
CA GLY A 524 9.79 0.07 3.63
C GLY A 524 9.61 -0.92 2.49
N ALA A 525 9.11 -2.14 2.73
CA ALA A 525 8.98 -3.19 1.71
C ALA A 525 7.62 -3.15 1.01
N GLN A 526 7.62 -3.21 -0.33
CA GLN A 526 6.38 -3.37 -1.10
C GLN A 526 5.98 -4.84 -1.12
N ILE A 527 4.75 -5.12 -0.68
CA ILE A 527 4.24 -6.48 -0.59
C ILE A 527 3.19 -6.69 -1.68
N ILE A 528 3.46 -7.57 -2.64
CA ILE A 528 2.49 -7.97 -3.67
C ILE A 528 2.15 -9.42 -3.42
N TYR A 529 0.89 -9.72 -3.15
CA TYR A 529 0.48 -11.07 -2.79
C TYR A 529 -0.76 -11.52 -3.53
N SER A 530 -0.91 -12.83 -3.67
CA SER A 530 -2.16 -13.44 -4.11
C SER A 530 -2.90 -14.03 -2.91
N THR A 531 -4.22 -14.05 -2.98
CA THR A 531 -5.05 -14.80 -2.05
C THR A 531 -6.38 -15.17 -2.70
N HIS A 532 -6.94 -16.29 -2.29
CA HIS A 532 -8.37 -16.58 -2.49
C HIS A 532 -9.20 -16.35 -1.22
N ASP A 533 -8.54 -16.07 -0.09
CA ASP A 533 -9.18 -15.83 1.20
C ASP A 533 -9.45 -14.32 1.40
N PRO A 534 -10.72 -13.89 1.48
CA PRO A 534 -11.09 -12.50 1.70
C PRO A 534 -10.70 -11.97 3.09
N LEU A 535 -10.43 -12.83 4.08
CA LEU A 535 -9.94 -12.41 5.40
C LEU A 535 -8.57 -11.73 5.31
N CYS A 536 -7.75 -12.11 4.34
CA CYS A 536 -6.44 -11.51 4.08
C CYS A 536 -6.52 -10.14 3.39
N LEU A 537 -7.71 -9.61 3.11
CA LEU A 537 -7.91 -8.28 2.53
C LEU A 537 -8.01 -7.18 3.58
N ARG A 538 -8.11 -7.56 4.87
CA ARG A 538 -8.17 -6.60 5.95
C ARG A 538 -6.83 -5.88 6.08
N GLY A 539 -6.87 -4.55 6.10
CA GLY A 539 -5.68 -3.69 6.18
C GLY A 539 -5.22 -3.11 4.84
N LEU A 540 -5.84 -3.51 3.73
CA LEU A 540 -5.63 -2.85 2.43
C LEU A 540 -6.30 -1.47 2.39
N LYS A 541 -5.65 -0.57 1.67
CA LYS A 541 -6.10 0.80 1.41
C LYS A 541 -6.69 0.89 0.00
N GLU A 542 -7.17 2.08 -0.36
CA GLU A 542 -7.72 2.34 -1.69
C GLU A 542 -6.66 2.19 -2.79
N GLY A 543 -7.00 1.50 -3.87
CA GLY A 543 -6.10 1.20 -4.99
C GLY A 543 -5.06 0.10 -4.70
N GLU A 544 -5.21 -0.68 -3.62
CA GLU A 544 -4.32 -1.78 -3.25
C GLU A 544 -4.87 -3.17 -3.61
N VAL A 545 -5.94 -3.26 -4.41
CA VAL A 545 -6.60 -4.53 -4.78
C VAL A 545 -6.83 -4.57 -6.28
N ALA A 546 -6.53 -5.71 -6.91
CA ALA A 546 -7.08 -6.06 -8.21
C ALA A 546 -7.67 -7.46 -8.22
N VAL A 547 -8.80 -7.60 -8.90
CA VAL A 547 -9.45 -8.89 -9.14
C VAL A 547 -9.18 -9.32 -10.58
N LEU A 548 -8.47 -10.44 -10.73
CA LEU A 548 -8.26 -11.10 -12.02
C LEU A 548 -9.47 -11.96 -12.36
N ARG A 549 -10.00 -11.77 -13.58
CA ARG A 549 -11.10 -12.56 -14.14
C ARG A 549 -10.74 -13.07 -15.52
N ARG A 550 -11.51 -14.05 -15.98
CA ARG A 550 -11.49 -14.53 -17.35
C ARG A 550 -12.77 -14.10 -18.05
N ASP A 551 -12.64 -13.63 -19.28
CA ASP A 551 -13.81 -13.40 -20.14
C ASP A 551 -14.33 -14.72 -20.75
N ARG A 552 -15.37 -14.63 -21.57
CA ARG A 552 -15.94 -15.80 -22.27
C ARG A 552 -14.98 -16.44 -23.28
N LEU A 553 -13.95 -15.72 -23.70
CA LEU A 553 -12.91 -16.17 -24.62
C LEU A 553 -11.67 -16.71 -23.87
N ASN A 554 -11.75 -16.84 -22.54
CA ASN A 554 -10.64 -17.20 -21.63
C ASN A 554 -9.50 -16.18 -21.54
N HIS A 555 -9.67 -14.96 -22.03
CA HIS A 555 -8.68 -13.90 -21.85
C HIS A 555 -8.71 -13.39 -20.41
N ILE A 556 -7.52 -13.25 -19.83
CA ILE A 556 -7.36 -12.78 -18.45
C ILE A 556 -7.31 -11.25 -18.45
N TYR A 557 -8.14 -10.62 -17.62
CA TYR A 557 -8.14 -9.17 -17.41
C TYR A 557 -8.24 -8.83 -15.92
N ALA A 558 -7.82 -7.61 -15.55
CA ALA A 558 -7.86 -7.12 -14.17
C ALA A 558 -8.91 -6.03 -13.96
N LEU A 559 -9.57 -6.09 -12.81
CA LEU A 559 -10.45 -5.05 -12.29
C LEU A 559 -9.75 -4.35 -11.12
N GLU A 560 -9.33 -3.10 -11.31
CA GLU A 560 -8.55 -2.32 -10.32
C GLU A 560 -9.39 -1.28 -9.56
N ASN A 561 -10.49 -0.80 -10.18
CA ASN A 561 -11.35 0.24 -9.62
C ASN A 561 -12.40 -0.36 -8.68
N LEU A 562 -11.94 -0.95 -7.58
CA LEU A 562 -12.80 -1.56 -6.57
C LEU A 562 -13.14 -0.56 -5.46
N PRO A 563 -14.36 -0.64 -4.88
CA PRO A 563 -14.71 0.18 -3.73
C PRO A 563 -13.76 -0.11 -2.56
N THR A 564 -13.59 0.89 -1.68
CA THR A 564 -12.62 0.78 -0.59
C THR A 564 -12.93 -0.40 0.35
N VAL A 565 -12.16 -1.49 0.22
CA VAL A 565 -12.32 -2.73 1.00
C VAL A 565 -12.17 -2.52 2.51
N SER A 566 -11.47 -1.47 2.94
CA SER A 566 -11.28 -1.15 4.36
C SER A 566 -12.59 -0.82 5.10
N LYS A 567 -13.59 -0.30 4.38
CA LYS A 567 -14.89 0.11 4.95
C LYS A 567 -15.92 -1.02 4.99
N LEU A 568 -15.69 -2.10 4.24
CA LEU A 568 -16.62 -3.23 4.17
C LEU A 568 -16.42 -4.17 5.35
N ARG A 569 -17.53 -4.72 5.86
CA ARG A 569 -17.51 -5.84 6.81
C ARG A 569 -17.00 -7.10 6.10
N VAL A 570 -16.47 -8.06 6.85
CA VAL A 570 -16.01 -9.35 6.28
C VAL A 570 -17.14 -10.03 5.52
N GLU A 571 -18.35 -10.06 6.06
CA GLU A 571 -19.52 -10.62 5.37
C GLU A 571 -19.81 -9.91 4.04
N GLN A 572 -19.71 -8.58 4.00
CA GLN A 572 -19.90 -7.80 2.77
C GLN A 572 -18.76 -7.99 1.77
N LEU A 573 -17.53 -8.20 2.25
CA LEU A 573 -16.41 -8.60 1.39
C LEU A 573 -16.67 -9.98 0.81
N LEU A 574 -17.24 -10.90 1.58
CA LEU A 574 -17.57 -12.23 1.08
C LEU A 574 -18.71 -12.15 0.06
N THR A 575 -19.82 -11.48 0.38
CA THR A 575 -21.04 -11.41 -0.45
C THR A 575 -21.01 -10.40 -1.60
N SER A 576 -19.96 -9.58 -1.73
CA SER A 576 -19.91 -8.62 -2.83
C SER A 576 -19.81 -9.32 -4.20
N GLU A 577 -20.42 -8.70 -5.21
CA GLU A 577 -20.35 -9.15 -6.61
C GLU A 577 -18.91 -9.28 -7.14
N HIS A 578 -17.95 -8.60 -6.50
CA HIS A 578 -16.55 -8.60 -6.89
C HIS A 578 -15.78 -9.83 -6.40
N PHE A 579 -16.14 -10.41 -5.25
CA PHE A 579 -15.38 -11.46 -4.57
C PHE A 579 -16.02 -12.86 -4.64
N GLY A 580 -17.20 -12.97 -5.24
CA GLY A 580 -17.66 -14.22 -5.86
C GLY A 580 -18.36 -15.23 -4.94
N LEU A 581 -18.61 -14.93 -3.67
CA LEU A 581 -19.58 -15.71 -2.92
C LEU A 581 -20.97 -15.15 -3.23
N ARG A 582 -21.73 -15.89 -4.05
CA ARG A 582 -23.15 -15.61 -4.28
C ARG A 582 -23.94 -15.64 -2.98
N SER A 583 -23.45 -16.39 -2.00
CA SER A 583 -24.02 -16.54 -0.67
C SER A 583 -22.94 -16.98 0.32
N THR A 584 -22.95 -16.43 1.53
CA THR A 584 -22.20 -16.97 2.70
C THR A 584 -23.03 -17.98 3.50
N VAL A 585 -24.25 -18.24 3.05
CA VAL A 585 -25.19 -19.15 3.68
C VAL A 585 -24.91 -20.56 3.19
N ASP A 586 -25.12 -21.55 4.06
CA ASP A 586 -25.04 -22.96 3.69
C ASP A 586 -25.97 -23.24 2.48
N PRO A 587 -25.53 -23.92 1.41
CA PRO A 587 -26.37 -24.26 0.26
C PRO A 587 -27.69 -24.95 0.64
N GLU A 588 -27.71 -25.78 1.69
CA GLU A 588 -28.94 -26.41 2.18
C GLU A 588 -29.89 -25.39 2.81
N LEU A 589 -29.34 -24.39 3.52
CA LEU A 589 -30.12 -23.31 4.10
C LEU A 589 -30.62 -22.34 3.01
N GLU A 590 -29.85 -22.12 1.94
CA GLU A 590 -30.24 -21.29 0.80
C GLU A 590 -31.45 -21.86 0.05
N ILE A 591 -31.49 -23.19 -0.15
CA ILE A 591 -32.68 -23.87 -0.71
C ILE A 591 -33.89 -23.68 0.21
N LYS A 592 -33.70 -23.77 1.52
CA LYS A 592 -34.78 -23.56 2.51
C LYS A 592 -35.28 -22.11 2.51
N ILE A 593 -34.39 -21.14 2.35
CA ILE A 593 -34.71 -19.71 2.24
C ILE A 593 -35.52 -19.45 0.97
N GLN A 594 -35.09 -19.98 -0.18
CA GLN A 594 -35.84 -19.85 -1.43
C GLN A 594 -37.23 -20.47 -1.32
N THR A 595 -37.33 -21.67 -0.73
CA THR A 595 -38.61 -22.35 -0.50
C THR A 595 -39.52 -21.54 0.43
N TYR A 596 -38.95 -20.93 1.47
CA TYR A 596 -39.66 -20.05 2.40
C TYR A 596 -40.17 -18.77 1.72
N GLU A 597 -39.35 -18.10 0.91
CA GLU A 597 -39.75 -16.92 0.13
C GLU A 597 -40.81 -17.24 -0.92
N GLU A 598 -40.67 -18.37 -1.61
CA GLU A 598 -41.66 -18.89 -2.56
C GLU A 598 -43.02 -19.12 -1.88
N LEU A 599 -43.03 -19.81 -0.73
CA LEU A 599 -44.24 -20.03 0.05
C LEU A 599 -44.84 -18.71 0.54
N LEU A 600 -44.02 -17.77 1.03
CA LEU A 600 -44.48 -16.45 1.45
C LEU A 600 -45.13 -15.65 0.31
N SER A 601 -44.59 -15.75 -0.91
CA SER A 601 -45.09 -15.01 -2.08
C SER A 601 -46.43 -15.53 -2.64
N LYS A 602 -46.85 -16.75 -2.28
CA LYS A 602 -48.12 -17.33 -2.74
C LYS A 602 -49.32 -16.68 -2.02
N PRO A 603 -50.31 -16.13 -2.76
CA PRO A 603 -51.48 -15.47 -2.19
C PRO A 603 -52.48 -16.44 -1.54
N GLU A 604 -52.55 -17.69 -2.01
CA GLU A 604 -53.31 -18.78 -1.40
C GLU A 604 -52.37 -19.97 -1.24
N ARG A 605 -52.34 -20.55 -0.03
CA ARG A 605 -51.51 -21.71 0.32
C ARG A 605 -52.40 -22.88 0.70
N SER A 606 -52.03 -24.08 0.31
CA SER A 606 -52.71 -25.29 0.79
C SER A 606 -52.40 -25.54 2.28
N VAL A 607 -53.21 -26.38 2.94
CA VAL A 607 -52.99 -26.79 4.34
C VAL A 607 -51.61 -27.45 4.52
N GLU A 608 -51.14 -28.17 3.51
CA GLU A 608 -49.84 -28.85 3.49
C GLU A 608 -48.67 -27.85 3.33
N GLU A 609 -48.87 -26.81 2.50
CA GLU A 609 -47.91 -25.72 2.31
C GLU A 609 -47.81 -24.83 3.55
N GLU A 610 -48.91 -24.62 4.27
CA GLU A 610 -48.95 -23.84 5.50
C GLU A 610 -48.27 -24.58 6.67
N GLN A 611 -48.40 -25.91 6.72
CA GLN A 611 -47.67 -26.75 7.65
C GLN A 611 -46.16 -26.77 7.34
N SER A 612 -45.79 -26.89 6.06
CA SER A 612 -44.39 -26.83 5.60
C SER A 612 -43.75 -25.46 5.90
N LEU A 613 -44.51 -24.38 5.75
CA LEU A 613 -44.07 -23.03 6.11
C LEU A 613 -43.81 -22.91 7.62
N ALA A 614 -44.68 -23.45 8.46
CA ALA A 614 -44.51 -23.44 9.92
C ALA A 614 -43.25 -24.21 10.36
N GLU A 615 -42.98 -25.36 9.74
CA GLU A 615 -41.78 -26.17 9.97
C GLU A 615 -40.51 -25.43 9.53
N LEU A 616 -40.52 -24.83 8.33
CA LEU A 616 -39.42 -23.99 7.83
C LEU A 616 -39.16 -22.76 8.73
N VAL A 617 -40.21 -22.09 9.19
CA VAL A 617 -40.08 -20.93 10.11
C VAL A 617 -39.44 -21.36 11.42
N ALA A 618 -39.82 -22.51 11.97
CA ALA A 618 -39.23 -23.03 13.21
C ALA A 618 -37.72 -23.32 13.02
N GLU A 619 -37.35 -23.95 11.91
CA GLU A 619 -35.96 -24.31 11.60
C GLU A 619 -35.07 -23.10 11.27
N LEU A 620 -35.60 -22.14 10.48
CA LEU A 620 -34.91 -20.88 10.16
C LEU A 620 -34.77 -19.95 11.38
N THR A 621 -35.66 -20.09 12.37
CA THR A 621 -35.54 -19.38 13.66
C THR A 621 -34.44 -19.98 14.53
N ASP A 622 -34.30 -21.31 14.54
CA ASP A 622 -33.28 -22.00 15.35
C ASP A 622 -31.86 -21.76 14.81
N THR A 623 -31.72 -21.73 13.48
CA THR A 623 -30.46 -21.37 12.77
C THR A 623 -30.11 -19.88 12.82
N ARG A 624 -30.92 -19.05 13.50
CA ARG A 624 -30.78 -17.59 13.62
C ARG A 624 -30.83 -16.82 12.30
N TYR A 625 -31.32 -17.44 11.22
CA TYR A 625 -31.49 -16.78 9.93
C TYR A 625 -32.52 -15.64 10.02
N LEU A 626 -33.63 -15.87 10.75
CA LEU A 626 -34.67 -14.86 11.00
C LEU A 626 -34.30 -13.85 12.12
N GLY A 627 -33.00 -13.65 12.38
CA GLY A 627 -32.48 -12.68 13.35
C GLY A 627 -31.87 -13.31 14.60
N GLY A 628 -30.69 -12.83 15.00
CA GLY A 628 -29.96 -13.33 16.18
C GLY A 628 -30.48 -12.78 17.50
N SER A 629 -31.14 -11.62 17.47
CA SER A 629 -31.74 -10.97 18.65
C SER A 629 -33.26 -11.10 18.67
N ARG A 630 -33.87 -11.01 19.87
CA ARG A 630 -35.35 -11.00 20.02
C ARG A 630 -35.99 -9.82 19.29
N ARG A 631 -35.27 -8.71 19.14
CA ARG A 631 -35.73 -7.51 18.43
C ARG A 631 -35.78 -7.71 16.92
N GLU A 632 -34.74 -8.29 16.33
CA GLU A 632 -34.70 -8.59 14.89
C GLU A 632 -35.77 -9.60 14.50
N ARG A 633 -35.96 -10.66 15.28
CA ARG A 633 -37.02 -11.67 15.06
C ARG A 633 -38.42 -11.05 15.05
N MET A 634 -38.69 -10.13 15.98
CA MET A 634 -39.98 -9.47 16.08
C MET A 634 -40.23 -8.47 14.95
N ALA A 635 -39.16 -7.81 14.44
CA ALA A 635 -39.25 -6.92 13.30
C ALA A 635 -39.49 -7.67 11.98
N LEU A 636 -38.80 -8.80 11.78
CA LEU A 636 -38.96 -9.66 10.59
C LEU A 636 -40.35 -10.29 10.54
N GLN A 637 -40.83 -10.87 11.65
CA GLN A 637 -42.19 -11.42 11.74
C GLN A 637 -43.29 -10.38 11.46
N MET A 638 -43.05 -9.10 11.78
CA MET A 638 -44.00 -8.03 11.47
C MET A 638 -44.02 -7.67 9.99
N LEU A 639 -42.87 -7.71 9.32
CA LEU A 639 -42.78 -7.50 7.87
C LEU A 639 -43.49 -8.64 7.12
N ASP A 640 -43.26 -9.88 7.53
CA ASP A 640 -43.86 -11.06 6.89
C ASP A 640 -45.39 -11.13 7.09
N ALA A 641 -45.88 -10.73 8.26
CA ALA A 641 -47.32 -10.77 8.59
C ALA A 641 -48.14 -9.63 7.98
N THR A 642 -47.51 -8.53 7.56
CA THR A 642 -48.22 -7.34 7.06
C THR A 642 -48.28 -7.25 5.54
N GLY A 643 -47.55 -8.09 4.80
CA GLY A 643 -47.69 -8.22 3.35
C GLY A 643 -47.56 -6.90 2.56
N ALA A 644 -46.70 -5.97 3.01
CA ALA A 644 -46.48 -4.68 2.35
C ALA A 644 -45.15 -4.71 1.56
N VAL A 645 -45.19 -4.85 0.23
CA VAL A 645 -45.27 -3.79 -0.82
C VAL A 645 -43.93 -3.07 -1.03
N ASP A 646 -43.37 -3.27 -2.23
CA ASP A 646 -42.29 -2.54 -2.92
C ASP A 646 -41.31 -1.77 -2.02
N ILE A 647 -40.22 -2.43 -1.62
CA ILE A 647 -39.03 -1.77 -1.10
C ILE A 647 -38.26 -1.20 -2.31
N PRO A 648 -38.09 0.13 -2.45
CA PRO A 648 -37.24 0.67 -3.50
C PRO A 648 -35.80 0.23 -3.25
N ALA A 649 -35.11 -0.23 -4.30
CA ALA A 649 -33.76 -0.81 -4.25
C ALA A 649 -32.63 0.16 -3.85
N GLU A 650 -32.92 1.36 -3.34
CA GLU A 650 -31.90 2.34 -2.94
C GLU A 650 -31.69 2.37 -1.41
N ALA A 651 -30.45 2.18 -1.00
CA ALA A 651 -29.98 2.00 0.39
C ALA A 651 -30.07 3.25 1.30
N ALA A 652 -31.00 4.18 1.02
CA ALA A 652 -31.22 5.37 1.82
C ALA A 652 -32.71 5.75 1.89
N ALA A 653 -33.57 4.85 2.37
CA ALA A 653 -34.95 5.19 2.64
C ALA A 653 -35.05 6.10 3.88
N ASN A 654 -35.48 7.34 3.67
CA ASN A 654 -35.76 8.33 4.69
C ASN A 654 -36.92 7.84 5.58
N VAL A 655 -36.74 7.83 6.90
CA VAL A 655 -37.72 7.35 7.91
C VAL A 655 -39.10 8.05 7.81
N GLN A 656 -39.17 9.16 7.07
CA GLN A 656 -40.40 9.93 6.80
C GLN A 656 -41.37 9.26 5.81
N LEU A 657 -40.99 8.15 5.15
CA LEU A 657 -41.87 7.41 4.23
C LEU A 657 -42.78 6.39 4.93
N PHE A 658 -42.57 6.13 6.22
CA PHE A 658 -43.43 5.22 6.98
C PHE A 658 -44.69 5.94 7.46
N THR A 659 -45.85 5.32 7.31
CA THR A 659 -47.12 5.85 7.85
C THR A 659 -47.02 6.07 9.36
N ASP A 660 -47.52 7.19 9.86
CA ASP A 660 -47.45 7.57 11.29
C ASP A 660 -48.03 6.49 12.23
N SER A 661 -49.00 5.70 11.74
CA SER A 661 -49.58 4.56 12.47
C SER A 661 -48.56 3.44 12.72
N THR A 662 -47.64 3.20 11.79
CA THR A 662 -46.61 2.16 11.83
C THR A 662 -45.47 2.60 12.75
N VAL A 663 -45.04 3.86 12.63
CA VAL A 663 -44.01 4.45 13.49
C VAL A 663 -44.48 4.52 14.95
N SER A 664 -45.76 4.84 15.17
CA SER A 664 -46.35 4.93 16.52
C SER A 664 -46.47 3.56 17.19
N LYS A 665 -46.86 2.51 16.45
CA LYS A 665 -46.89 1.13 16.97
C LYS A 665 -45.49 0.61 17.31
N LEU A 666 -44.50 0.90 16.46
CA LEU A 666 -43.09 0.56 16.70
C LEU A 666 -42.55 1.26 17.95
N LYS A 667 -42.80 2.57 18.12
CA LYS A 667 -42.39 3.31 19.32
C LYS A 667 -43.05 2.80 20.60
N PHE A 668 -44.36 2.52 20.57
CA PHE A 668 -45.10 2.02 21.73
C PHE A 668 -44.56 0.68 22.22
N LEU A 669 -44.21 -0.23 21.31
CA LEU A 669 -43.68 -1.55 21.66
C LEU A 669 -42.20 -1.51 22.07
N MET A 670 -41.38 -0.64 21.46
CA MET A 670 -39.98 -0.45 21.87
C MET A 670 -39.84 0.08 23.31
N GLN A 671 -40.85 0.81 23.80
CA GLN A 671 -40.89 1.32 25.17
C GLN A 671 -41.27 0.26 26.22
N GLN A 672 -41.85 -0.88 25.81
CA GLN A 672 -42.19 -1.98 26.73
C GLN A 672 -41.05 -2.98 26.97
N VAL A 673 -39.88 -2.77 26.36
CA VAL A 673 -38.71 -3.64 26.51
C VAL A 673 -37.71 -2.99 27.48
N THR A 674 -37.78 -3.34 28.76
CA THR A 674 -36.73 -3.00 29.73
C THR A 674 -35.45 -3.81 29.43
N PRO A 675 -34.25 -3.18 29.41
CA PRO A 675 -33.01 -3.92 29.28
C PRO A 675 -32.72 -4.69 30.58
N LEU A 676 -32.49 -6.02 30.47
CA LEU A 676 -31.87 -6.79 31.54
C LEU A 676 -30.39 -6.40 31.60
N ALA A 677 -30.05 -5.47 32.51
CA ALA A 677 -28.67 -5.25 32.93
C ALA A 677 -28.15 -6.52 33.62
N GLY A 678 -26.97 -6.99 33.20
CA GLY A 678 -26.37 -8.24 33.67
C GLY A 678 -26.26 -8.29 35.20
N ARG A 679 -26.80 -9.35 35.80
CA ARG A 679 -26.47 -9.75 37.17
C ARG A 679 -25.06 -10.32 37.15
N VAL A 680 -24.13 -9.60 37.77
CA VAL A 680 -22.86 -10.16 38.26
C VAL A 680 -23.22 -11.04 39.45
N GLU A 681 -23.07 -12.35 39.31
CA GLU A 681 -23.12 -13.28 40.44
C GLU A 681 -21.82 -13.15 41.23
N SER A 682 -21.90 -12.49 42.39
CA SER A 682 -20.91 -12.62 43.45
C SER A 682 -21.17 -13.94 44.20
N GLY A 683 -20.42 -14.99 43.84
CA GLY A 683 -20.31 -16.21 44.60
C GLY A 683 -19.35 -16.04 45.78
N GLN A 684 -19.74 -16.60 46.93
CA GLN A 684 -19.06 -16.60 48.23
C GLN A 684 -17.66 -17.21 48.21
#